data_AF-A0A3R8QYW0-F1
#
_entry.id   AF-A0A3R8QYW0-F1
#
_cell.length_a   1.000
_cell.length_b   1.000
_cell.length_c   1.000
_cell.angle_alpha   90.00
_cell.angle_beta   90.00
_cell.angle_gamma   90.00
#
_symmetry.space_group_name_H-M   'P 1'
#
loop_
_entity.id
_entity.type
_entity.pdbx_description
1 polymer ?
#
loop_
_entity_poly.entity_id
_entity_poly.type
_entity_poly.pdbx_seq_one_letter_code
_entity_poly.pdbx_strand_id
1 'polypeptide(L)'
;MMLLAIFSGILVQILFYLLFKLIQFVFKGIDAIYILVVLSGVSTLVALKIFGFGWPDVLYYALAGTALLVIVCLWWFLRTKSLFSFLTLSFVCIGLGYGIYLLANPGSEPYQNDFPKFSMGKGYQTLKEIGVENPASQGNFQVDAFTYGSGSDKKRTEYAQDVRFITPTVDASLLLPEWTGKKKKWREQFWGFGVTEFPLNGRVYMPQGDGPFPLALVVHGNHSMIDYSDDGYGYLGNLLASRGIITVSIDENFVNGHWSGDFRGKEMPVRAWLLLKHLEQWQQWNNDSAHELSGKVDMENIMLMGHSRGGEAVTIAGGYNRLPVFPDNAKVPFDFNFNIKGIVSIAPTDYRYDRKIVLKDVNYLSLQGSYDSDEASFWGLRPYRRLQFTDSVSRFKAGVYVHHANHGQFNSTWGKSDFGAPMKWLLNLKPLLMAEEQQQVAQVYISAFAESVLKGNDTYLPIFKNSAFAKDWLPDEYVMTHFEGSDFVMLVGFEEDIDITTVSDSISITGHYLNLWKEQGLTTRDKGQQDNNAVILGWNMTDSISTDTKPTYQINSDNLFWRDSVQSVQLSIGSGDPKWLKSESKETVEGGDKNDDTNLEYDFSLVLEDSLGRTATIKISDVKNIIPPLKSKFTKFEFLDKDMIGDPWEVQLQTFHIPISKFGKNASDFDPTAVKHIRFVFDQSPKGVVVVDDIGYNPLK
;
A
#
# COMPACT_ATOMS: atom_id res chain seq x y z
N MET A 1 17.24 22.75 -12.63
CA MET A 1 15.93 22.68 -13.33
C MET A 1 15.50 24.06 -13.84
N MET A 2 15.20 25.04 -12.98
CA MET A 2 14.76 26.37 -13.40
C MET A 2 15.75 27.07 -14.36
N LEU A 3 17.06 27.04 -14.08
CA LEU A 3 18.09 27.60 -14.98
C LEU A 3 18.17 26.88 -16.32
N LEU A 4 18.01 25.55 -16.35
CA LEU A 4 18.04 24.77 -17.58
C LEU A 4 16.79 25.02 -18.43
N ALA A 5 15.62 25.19 -17.79
CA ALA A 5 14.38 25.60 -18.42
C ALA A 5 14.48 27.03 -18.97
N ILE A 6 15.11 27.95 -18.23
CA ILE A 6 15.39 29.32 -18.69
C ILE A 6 16.32 29.29 -19.91
N PHE A 7 17.43 28.55 -19.86
CA PHE A 7 18.36 28.42 -20.99
C PHE A 7 17.72 27.76 -22.21
N SER A 8 16.93 26.69 -22.00
CA SER A 8 16.20 26.01 -23.07
C SER A 8 15.15 26.94 -23.69
N GLY A 9 14.44 27.70 -22.85
CA GLY A 9 13.51 28.74 -23.29
C GLY A 9 14.20 29.81 -24.14
N ILE A 10 15.36 30.32 -23.70
CA ILE A 10 16.17 31.29 -24.45
C ILE A 10 16.65 30.69 -25.78
N LEU A 11 17.14 29.45 -25.79
CA LEU A 11 17.64 28.78 -27.00
C LEU A 11 16.51 28.54 -28.02
N VAL A 12 15.37 28.05 -27.56
CA VAL A 12 14.15 27.89 -28.36
C VAL A 12 13.70 29.24 -28.93
N GLN A 13 13.76 30.29 -28.12
CA GLN A 13 13.44 31.65 -28.54
C GLN A 13 14.37 32.18 -29.64
N ILE A 14 15.68 31.90 -29.54
CA ILE A 14 16.69 32.26 -30.54
C ILE A 14 16.48 31.45 -31.83
N LEU A 15 16.26 30.14 -31.73
CA LEU A 15 16.04 29.27 -32.89
C LEU A 15 14.77 29.67 -33.65
N PHE A 16 13.69 30.00 -32.95
CA PHE A 16 12.49 30.54 -33.58
C PHE A 16 12.73 31.92 -34.19
N TYR A 17 13.40 32.84 -33.49
CA TYR A 17 13.78 34.14 -34.07
C TYR A 17 14.50 33.99 -35.42
N LEU A 18 15.44 33.04 -35.51
CA LEU A 18 16.19 32.75 -36.74
C LEU A 18 15.30 32.14 -37.84
N LEU A 19 14.47 31.13 -37.50
CA LEU A 19 13.51 30.52 -38.42
C LEU A 19 12.53 31.54 -39.01
N PHE A 20 12.13 32.55 -38.22
CA PHE A 20 11.15 33.53 -38.68
C PHE A 20 11.75 34.73 -39.41
N LYS A 21 13.02 35.09 -39.18
CA LYS A 21 13.75 35.93 -40.14
C LYS A 21 13.78 35.30 -41.53
N LEU A 22 13.89 33.97 -41.59
CA LEU A 22 13.82 33.22 -42.84
C LEU A 22 12.40 33.24 -43.44
N ILE A 23 11.34 33.11 -42.63
CA ILE A 23 9.95 33.17 -43.11
C ILE A 23 9.54 34.59 -43.53
N GLN A 24 9.97 35.63 -42.82
CA GLN A 24 9.76 37.04 -43.19
C GLN A 24 10.46 37.39 -44.52
N PHE A 25 11.62 36.79 -44.77
CA PHE A 25 12.29 36.90 -46.06
C PHE A 25 11.43 36.33 -47.20
N VAL A 26 10.62 35.29 -46.93
CA VAL A 26 9.76 34.62 -47.90
C VAL A 26 8.38 35.29 -48.05
N PHE A 27 7.76 35.77 -46.97
CA PHE A 27 6.41 36.35 -46.97
C PHE A 27 6.43 37.83 -46.56
N LYS A 28 6.40 38.73 -47.54
CA LYS A 28 6.37 40.19 -47.31
C LYS A 28 4.95 40.64 -46.94
N GLY A 29 4.75 41.20 -45.74
CA GLY A 29 3.46 41.84 -45.38
C GLY A 29 3.10 41.93 -43.90
N ILE A 30 3.85 41.28 -43.00
CA ILE A 30 3.62 41.35 -41.55
C ILE A 30 4.92 41.78 -40.85
N ASP A 31 4.82 42.75 -39.93
CA ASP A 31 5.97 43.19 -39.15
C ASP A 31 6.41 42.07 -38.19
N ALA A 32 7.68 41.66 -38.31
CA ALA A 32 8.23 40.48 -37.64
C ALA A 32 8.14 40.56 -36.12
N ILE A 33 8.03 41.77 -35.55
CA ILE A 33 7.92 41.92 -34.10
C ILE A 33 6.63 41.31 -33.54
N TYR A 34 5.50 41.44 -34.23
CA TYR A 34 4.23 40.89 -33.76
C TYR A 34 4.19 39.36 -33.89
N ILE A 35 4.73 38.83 -34.99
CA ILE A 35 4.88 37.38 -35.19
C ILE A 35 5.81 36.79 -34.13
N LEU A 36 6.94 37.45 -33.85
CA LEU A 36 7.91 37.00 -32.85
C LEU A 36 7.31 36.97 -31.44
N VAL A 37 6.57 38.00 -31.05
CA VAL A 37 5.91 38.06 -29.74
C VAL A 37 4.88 36.94 -29.57
N VAL A 38 4.03 36.71 -30.58
CA VAL A 38 3.02 35.65 -30.53
C VAL A 38 3.67 34.27 -30.43
N LEU A 39 4.67 33.99 -31.27
CA LEU A 39 5.32 32.68 -31.30
C LEU A 39 6.21 32.45 -30.07
N SER A 40 6.83 33.50 -29.53
CA SER A 40 7.51 33.48 -28.23
C SER A 40 6.57 33.06 -27.10
N GLY A 41 5.40 33.69 -27.05
CA GLY A 41 4.36 33.39 -26.08
C GLY A 41 3.90 31.93 -26.19
N VAL A 42 3.55 31.48 -27.39
CA VAL A 42 3.13 30.09 -27.64
C VAL A 42 4.23 29.10 -27.27
N SER A 43 5.47 29.36 -27.66
CA SER A 43 6.61 28.48 -27.35
C SER A 43 6.88 28.39 -25.86
N THR A 44 6.78 29.52 -25.15
CA THR A 44 6.94 29.57 -23.69
C THR A 44 5.82 28.80 -22.99
N LEU A 45 4.58 28.94 -23.44
CA LEU A 45 3.45 28.17 -22.90
C LEU A 45 3.63 26.66 -23.12
N VAL A 46 4.02 26.25 -24.32
CA VAL A 46 4.27 24.82 -24.61
C VAL A 46 5.45 24.30 -23.78
N ALA A 47 6.53 25.07 -23.66
CA ALA A 47 7.68 24.67 -22.85
C ALA A 47 7.34 24.56 -21.36
N LEU A 48 6.58 25.52 -20.81
CA LEU A 48 6.09 25.48 -19.43
C LEU A 48 5.17 24.29 -19.20
N LYS A 49 4.31 23.94 -20.17
CA LYS A 49 3.48 22.73 -20.08
C LYS A 49 4.34 21.47 -20.01
N ILE A 50 5.26 21.28 -20.95
CA ILE A 50 6.01 20.03 -21.11
C ILE A 50 7.06 19.85 -20.01
N PHE A 51 7.80 20.90 -19.68
CA PHE A 51 8.98 20.81 -18.79
C PHE A 51 8.78 21.44 -17.41
N GLY A 52 7.74 22.28 -17.26
CA GLY A 52 7.46 22.98 -16.01
C GLY A 52 6.35 22.32 -15.20
N PHE A 53 5.14 22.28 -15.76
CA PHE A 53 3.93 21.89 -15.05
C PHE A 53 3.57 20.41 -15.22
N GLY A 54 3.65 19.86 -16.44
CA GLY A 54 3.20 18.50 -16.72
C GLY A 54 1.71 18.27 -16.47
N TRP A 55 0.93 19.35 -16.35
CA TRP A 55 -0.48 19.28 -15.98
C TRP A 55 -1.38 18.87 -17.14
N PRO A 56 -2.57 18.31 -16.82
CA PRO A 56 -3.64 18.09 -17.79
C PRO A 56 -3.97 19.35 -18.58
N ASP A 57 -4.17 19.19 -19.89
CA ASP A 57 -4.39 20.27 -20.86
C ASP A 57 -5.47 21.25 -20.43
N VAL A 58 -6.60 20.71 -19.97
CA VAL A 58 -7.77 21.49 -19.54
C VAL A 58 -7.39 22.47 -18.43
N LEU A 59 -6.63 22.04 -17.42
CA LEU A 59 -6.25 22.88 -16.30
C LEU A 59 -5.13 23.86 -16.67
N TYR A 60 -4.10 23.35 -17.36
CA TYR A 60 -2.96 24.15 -17.74
C TYR A 60 -3.38 25.32 -18.65
N TYR A 61 -4.08 25.01 -19.75
CA TYR A 61 -4.46 26.03 -20.72
C TYR A 61 -5.57 26.95 -20.20
N ALA A 62 -6.47 26.48 -19.33
CA ALA A 62 -7.44 27.35 -18.67
C ALA A 62 -6.73 28.40 -17.82
N LEU A 63 -5.84 28.00 -16.92
CA LEU A 63 -5.14 28.93 -16.03
C LEU A 63 -4.19 29.86 -16.80
N ALA A 64 -3.41 29.31 -17.74
CA ALA A 64 -2.51 30.11 -18.58
C ALA A 64 -3.29 31.09 -19.47
N GLY A 65 -4.40 30.66 -20.04
CA GLY A 65 -5.30 31.50 -20.84
C GLY A 65 -5.89 32.65 -20.02
N THR A 66 -6.38 32.38 -18.80
CA THR A 66 -6.88 33.42 -17.89
C THR A 66 -5.76 34.40 -17.51
N ALA A 67 -4.55 33.92 -17.24
CA ALA A 67 -3.40 34.79 -16.94
C ALA A 67 -3.06 35.72 -18.13
N LEU A 68 -3.10 35.20 -19.36
CA LEU A 68 -2.92 36.02 -20.57
C LEU A 68 -4.05 37.03 -20.77
N LEU A 69 -5.29 36.65 -20.48
CA LEU A 69 -6.43 37.57 -20.52
C LEU A 69 -6.28 38.71 -19.51
N VAL A 70 -5.75 38.45 -18.31
CA VAL A 70 -5.42 39.53 -17.35
C VAL A 70 -4.44 40.52 -17.97
N ILE A 71 -3.38 40.05 -18.65
CA ILE A 71 -2.38 40.92 -19.29
C ILE A 71 -3.04 41.77 -20.40
N VAL A 72 -3.88 41.16 -21.23
CA VAL A 72 -4.59 41.86 -22.32
C VAL A 72 -5.58 42.89 -21.76
N CYS A 73 -6.39 42.53 -20.77
CA CYS A 73 -7.34 43.42 -20.12
C CYS A 73 -6.64 44.55 -19.36
N LEU A 74 -5.48 44.29 -18.75
CA LEU A 74 -4.67 45.31 -18.08
C LEU A 74 -4.16 46.33 -19.10
N TRP A 75 -3.61 45.85 -20.23
CA TRP A 75 -3.18 46.73 -21.31
C TRP A 75 -4.33 47.57 -21.87
N TRP A 76 -5.50 46.96 -22.07
CA TRP A 76 -6.70 47.66 -22.54
C TRP A 76 -7.16 48.73 -21.54
N PHE A 77 -7.24 48.39 -20.25
CA PHE A 77 -7.59 49.36 -19.20
C PHE A 77 -6.58 50.52 -19.13
N LEU A 78 -5.28 50.25 -19.23
CA LEU A 78 -4.25 51.31 -19.23
C LEU A 78 -4.39 52.27 -20.42
N ARG A 79 -4.89 51.77 -21.56
CA ARG A 79 -5.15 52.56 -22.77
C ARG A 79 -6.43 53.40 -22.69
N THR A 80 -7.54 52.81 -22.22
CA THR A 80 -8.87 53.46 -22.26
C THR A 80 -9.26 54.14 -20.96
N LYS A 81 -8.81 53.61 -19.82
CA LYS A 81 -9.15 54.05 -18.46
C LYS A 81 -10.67 54.18 -18.23
N SER A 82 -11.48 53.36 -18.93
CA SER A 82 -12.93 53.40 -18.83
C SER A 82 -13.45 52.45 -17.76
N LEU A 83 -14.62 52.77 -17.17
CA LEU A 83 -15.26 51.92 -16.17
C LEU A 83 -15.49 50.48 -16.68
N PHE A 84 -15.89 50.32 -17.95
CA PHE A 84 -16.10 49.01 -18.54
C PHE A 84 -14.80 48.18 -18.64
N SER A 85 -13.69 48.79 -19.07
CA SER A 85 -12.39 48.11 -19.10
C SER A 85 -11.89 47.74 -17.70
N PHE A 86 -12.18 48.58 -16.69
CA PHE A 86 -11.87 48.28 -15.29
C PHE A 86 -12.68 47.11 -14.73
N LEU A 87 -14.01 47.09 -14.96
CA LEU A 87 -14.88 46.01 -14.52
C LEU A 87 -14.50 44.67 -15.17
N THR A 88 -14.16 44.70 -16.47
CA THR A 88 -13.70 43.50 -17.19
C THR A 88 -12.38 42.99 -16.60
N LEU A 89 -11.37 43.86 -16.41
CA LEU A 89 -10.11 43.49 -15.77
C LEU A 89 -10.34 42.89 -14.37
N SER A 90 -11.19 43.53 -13.57
CA SER A 90 -11.52 43.07 -12.21
C SER A 90 -12.15 41.67 -12.24
N PHE A 91 -13.09 41.42 -13.14
CA PHE A 91 -13.71 40.10 -13.31
C PHE A 91 -12.71 39.02 -13.69
N VAL A 92 -11.81 39.28 -14.64
CA VAL A 92 -10.77 38.31 -15.05
C VAL A 92 -9.76 38.07 -13.93
N CYS A 93 -9.37 39.12 -13.18
CA CYS A 93 -8.51 38.99 -12.00
C CYS A 93 -9.17 38.14 -10.91
N ILE A 94 -10.48 38.29 -10.66
CA ILE A 94 -11.23 37.44 -9.74
C ILE A 94 -11.21 35.99 -10.21
N GLY A 95 -11.42 35.74 -11.51
CA GLY A 95 -11.34 34.40 -12.11
C GLY A 95 -9.96 33.75 -11.92
N LEU A 96 -8.88 34.49 -12.19
CA LEU A 96 -7.52 34.00 -11.95
C LEU A 96 -7.26 33.74 -10.47
N GLY A 97 -7.70 34.66 -9.60
CA GLY A 97 -7.60 34.52 -8.15
C GLY A 97 -8.34 33.29 -7.63
N TYR A 98 -9.53 33.00 -8.16
CA TYR A 98 -10.28 31.79 -7.85
C TYR A 98 -9.56 30.52 -8.31
N GLY A 99 -8.96 30.52 -9.50
CA GLY A 99 -8.13 29.41 -9.98
C GLY A 99 -6.93 29.13 -9.08
N ILE A 100 -6.21 30.17 -8.66
CA ILE A 100 -5.10 30.07 -7.70
C ILE A 100 -5.60 29.58 -6.33
N TYR A 101 -6.74 30.08 -5.87
CA TYR A 101 -7.37 29.65 -4.63
C TYR A 101 -7.69 28.15 -4.65
N LEU A 102 -8.27 27.61 -5.73
CA LEU A 102 -8.54 26.17 -5.86
C LEU A 102 -7.26 25.34 -5.79
N LEU A 103 -6.17 25.81 -6.40
CA LEU A 103 -4.86 25.14 -6.35
C LEU A 103 -4.21 25.23 -4.97
N ALA A 104 -4.46 26.30 -4.21
CA ALA A 104 -3.96 26.46 -2.85
C ALA A 104 -4.83 25.73 -1.79
N ASN A 105 -6.12 25.54 -2.06
CA ASN A 105 -7.06 24.87 -1.17
C ASN A 105 -6.67 23.37 -1.01
N PRO A 106 -6.73 22.77 0.20
CA PRO A 106 -6.35 21.37 0.39
C PRO A 106 -7.31 20.36 -0.26
N GLY A 107 -8.52 20.76 -0.65
CA GLY A 107 -9.54 19.91 -1.28
C GLY A 107 -10.75 19.67 -0.37
N SER A 108 -11.38 18.51 -0.50
CA SER A 108 -12.68 18.16 0.11
C SER A 108 -12.73 16.70 0.55
N GLU A 109 -13.54 16.37 1.55
CA GLU A 109 -13.94 14.99 1.85
C GLU A 109 -15.35 14.73 1.29
N PRO A 110 -15.49 14.11 0.09
CA PRO A 110 -16.80 13.82 -0.49
C PRO A 110 -17.45 12.54 0.04
N TYR A 111 -16.69 11.65 0.69
CA TYR A 111 -17.11 10.33 1.13
C TYR A 111 -17.10 10.27 2.66
N GLN A 112 -18.12 10.85 3.29
CA GLN A 112 -18.37 10.60 4.70
C GLN A 112 -19.08 9.25 4.86
N ASN A 113 -18.49 8.35 5.63
CA ASN A 113 -19.08 7.06 5.96
C ASN A 113 -19.58 7.09 7.41
N ASP A 114 -20.89 7.10 7.60
CA ASP A 114 -21.56 7.07 8.91
C ASP A 114 -21.72 5.62 9.41
N PHE A 115 -20.64 4.84 9.39
CA PHE A 115 -20.62 3.44 9.81
C PHE A 115 -19.67 3.23 11.00
N PRO A 116 -19.92 2.25 11.89
CA PRO A 116 -18.97 1.95 12.97
C PRO A 116 -17.60 1.55 12.43
N LYS A 117 -16.57 2.34 12.75
CA LYS A 117 -15.18 2.13 12.31
C LYS A 117 -14.53 0.89 12.93
N PHE A 118 -14.92 0.58 14.17
CA PHE A 118 -14.54 -0.62 14.89
C PHE A 118 -15.77 -1.41 15.28
N SER A 119 -15.76 -2.71 14.96
CA SER A 119 -16.77 -3.66 15.42
C SER A 119 -16.08 -4.89 15.99
N MET A 120 -16.51 -5.27 17.18
CA MET A 120 -16.04 -6.44 17.90
C MET A 120 -17.27 -7.23 18.35
N GLY A 121 -17.21 -8.55 18.16
CA GLY A 121 -18.30 -9.42 18.59
C GLY A 121 -18.62 -9.30 20.08
N LYS A 122 -19.85 -9.70 20.44
CA LYS A 122 -20.31 -9.63 21.84
C LYS A 122 -19.44 -10.46 22.78
N GLY A 123 -19.11 -9.90 23.92
CA GLY A 123 -18.39 -10.58 25.01
C GLY A 123 -16.87 -10.65 24.82
N TYR A 124 -16.30 -9.83 23.95
CA TYR A 124 -14.86 -9.59 23.89
C TYR A 124 -14.51 -8.26 24.55
N GLN A 125 -13.26 -8.19 25.02
CA GLN A 125 -12.64 -6.99 25.58
C GLN A 125 -11.45 -6.60 24.71
N THR A 126 -11.10 -5.32 24.69
CA THR A 126 -9.88 -4.88 24.01
C THR A 126 -8.64 -5.39 24.73
N LEU A 127 -7.50 -5.39 24.04
CA LEU A 127 -6.23 -5.79 24.67
C LEU A 127 -5.88 -4.87 25.85
N LYS A 128 -6.20 -3.57 25.75
CA LYS A 128 -6.03 -2.63 26.85
C LYS A 128 -6.90 -2.97 28.06
N GLU A 129 -8.16 -3.32 27.85
CA GLU A 129 -9.10 -3.66 28.94
C GLU A 129 -8.67 -4.91 29.73
N ILE A 130 -8.01 -5.86 29.08
CA ILE A 130 -7.44 -7.05 29.73
C ILE A 130 -6.00 -6.84 30.26
N GLY A 131 -5.51 -5.59 30.23
CA GLY A 131 -4.24 -5.20 30.84
C GLY A 131 -2.99 -5.38 29.96
N VAL A 132 -3.14 -5.60 28.65
CA VAL A 132 -2.00 -5.62 27.72
C VAL A 132 -1.51 -4.20 27.49
N GLU A 133 -0.20 -4.02 27.54
CA GLU A 133 0.46 -2.75 27.26
C GLU A 133 0.37 -2.39 25.77
N ASN A 134 0.19 -1.12 25.44
CA ASN A 134 0.22 -0.64 24.06
C ASN A 134 1.57 -0.97 23.40
N PRO A 135 1.63 -1.72 22.29
CA PRO A 135 2.88 -2.06 21.63
C PRO A 135 3.59 -0.84 21.03
N ALA A 136 2.88 0.29 20.84
CA ALA A 136 3.46 1.56 20.42
C ALA A 136 4.05 2.39 21.58
N SER A 137 3.91 1.94 22.83
CA SER A 137 4.60 2.56 23.96
C SER A 137 6.08 2.19 23.96
N GLN A 138 6.92 3.18 24.32
CA GLN A 138 8.36 2.99 24.49
C GLN A 138 8.63 1.90 25.53
N GLY A 139 9.59 1.02 25.24
CA GLY A 139 9.99 -0.03 26.17
C GLY A 139 10.97 0.46 27.24
N ASN A 140 11.58 -0.50 27.93
CA ASN A 140 12.43 -0.24 29.10
C ASN A 140 13.89 0.05 28.78
N PHE A 141 14.33 -0.18 27.54
CA PHE A 141 15.73 0.04 27.15
C PHE A 141 15.96 1.51 26.76
N GLN A 142 17.08 2.08 27.22
CA GLN A 142 17.61 3.30 26.65
C GLN A 142 18.15 3.00 25.24
N VAL A 143 18.04 3.97 24.34
CA VAL A 143 18.44 3.81 22.94
C VAL A 143 19.76 4.55 22.69
N ASP A 144 20.75 3.83 22.15
CA ASP A 144 21.96 4.40 21.59
C ASP A 144 21.81 4.51 20.06
N ALA A 145 21.89 5.74 19.55
CA ALA A 145 21.72 6.05 18.14
C ALA A 145 23.05 6.47 17.51
N PHE A 146 23.42 5.85 16.41
CA PHE A 146 24.66 6.14 15.69
C PHE A 146 24.56 5.73 14.21
N THR A 147 25.56 6.08 13.41
CA THR A 147 25.67 5.66 12.01
C THR A 147 26.89 4.78 11.77
N TYR A 148 26.79 3.92 10.77
CA TYR A 148 27.93 3.29 10.13
C TYR A 148 27.90 3.60 8.63
N GLY A 149 29.06 3.55 7.96
CA GLY A 149 29.12 3.87 6.55
C GLY A 149 30.52 3.95 5.99
N SER A 150 30.64 4.42 4.75
CA SER A 150 31.91 4.48 4.02
C SER A 150 33.00 5.37 4.64
N GLY A 151 32.65 6.25 5.57
CA GLY A 151 33.57 7.22 6.16
C GLY A 151 34.02 8.33 5.20
N SER A 152 33.47 8.39 3.99
CA SER A 152 33.95 9.25 2.90
C SER A 152 32.83 9.87 2.06
N ASP A 153 31.58 9.85 2.53
CA ASP A 153 30.44 10.43 1.84
C ASP A 153 30.63 11.96 1.63
N LYS A 154 30.47 12.43 0.39
CA LYS A 154 30.71 13.84 0.02
C LYS A 154 29.53 14.78 0.31
N LYS A 155 28.37 14.22 0.63
CA LYS A 155 27.10 14.94 0.74
C LYS A 155 26.52 14.92 2.14
N ARG A 156 26.87 13.91 2.94
CA ARG A 156 26.26 13.63 4.24
C ARG A 156 27.36 13.41 5.26
N THR A 157 27.45 14.31 6.23
CA THR A 157 28.50 14.26 7.26
C THR A 157 28.34 13.03 8.16
N GLU A 158 27.09 12.60 8.37
CA GLU A 158 26.71 11.42 9.14
C GLU A 158 27.24 10.09 8.56
N TYR A 159 27.59 10.05 7.27
CA TYR A 159 28.23 8.89 6.60
C TYR A 159 29.68 9.18 6.19
N ALA A 160 30.23 10.31 6.65
CA ALA A 160 31.60 10.73 6.46
C ALA A 160 32.36 10.61 7.78
N GLN A 161 32.85 11.72 8.35
CA GLN A 161 33.64 11.70 9.59
C GLN A 161 32.86 11.29 10.85
N ASP A 162 31.52 11.34 10.83
CA ASP A 162 30.69 11.11 12.02
C ASP A 162 30.27 9.64 12.19
N VAL A 163 30.68 8.74 11.28
CA VAL A 163 30.39 7.30 11.41
C VAL A 163 31.10 6.70 12.62
N ARG A 164 30.39 5.88 13.39
CA ARG A 164 30.98 5.11 14.49
C ARG A 164 31.81 3.94 13.96
N PHE A 165 31.32 3.27 12.92
CA PHE A 165 31.99 2.15 12.27
C PHE A 165 32.13 2.40 10.77
N ILE A 166 33.35 2.23 10.26
CA ILE A 166 33.64 2.32 8.82
C ILE A 166 33.34 0.97 8.18
N THR A 167 32.59 0.96 7.08
CA THR A 167 32.27 -0.24 6.30
C THR A 167 33.04 -0.30 4.98
N PRO A 168 33.30 -1.51 4.44
CA PRO A 168 33.74 -1.67 3.06
C PRO A 168 32.63 -1.26 2.07
N THR A 169 33.02 -1.04 0.83
CA THR A 169 32.09 -0.87 -0.30
C THR A 169 31.86 -2.21 -1.00
N VAL A 170 30.77 -2.29 -1.78
CA VAL A 170 30.37 -3.49 -2.51
C VAL A 170 30.19 -3.21 -4.01
N ASP A 171 30.57 -4.18 -4.85
CA ASP A 171 30.43 -4.09 -6.31
C ASP A 171 29.10 -4.70 -6.77
N ALA A 172 28.19 -3.83 -7.23
CA ALA A 172 26.87 -4.20 -7.74
C ALA A 172 26.78 -4.15 -9.28
N SER A 173 27.90 -4.04 -9.99
CA SER A 173 27.92 -3.82 -11.46
C SER A 173 27.20 -4.91 -12.25
N LEU A 174 27.22 -6.15 -11.75
CA LEU A 174 26.53 -7.29 -12.35
C LEU A 174 25.04 -7.37 -11.98
N LEU A 175 24.59 -6.66 -10.95
CA LEU A 175 23.19 -6.58 -10.52
C LEU A 175 22.46 -5.39 -11.15
N LEU A 176 23.17 -4.30 -11.44
CA LEU A 176 22.61 -3.10 -12.06
C LEU A 176 23.40 -2.68 -13.33
N PRO A 177 23.36 -3.49 -14.41
CA PRO A 177 24.04 -3.17 -15.68
C PRO A 177 23.49 -1.89 -16.36
N GLU A 178 22.30 -1.42 -15.97
CA GLU A 178 21.69 -0.18 -16.43
C GLU A 178 22.38 1.08 -15.88
N TRP A 179 23.33 0.93 -14.94
CA TRP A 179 24.18 2.01 -14.45
C TRP A 179 25.23 2.41 -15.51
N THR A 180 24.78 3.03 -16.61
CA THR A 180 25.62 3.42 -17.74
C THR A 180 25.29 4.81 -18.28
N GLY A 181 26.11 5.28 -19.22
CA GLY A 181 25.88 6.51 -19.98
C GLY A 181 25.79 7.79 -19.14
N LYS A 182 24.87 8.69 -19.51
CA LYS A 182 24.69 9.99 -18.83
C LYS A 182 24.19 9.82 -17.40
N LYS A 183 23.29 8.86 -17.16
CA LYS A 183 22.73 8.57 -15.83
C LYS A 183 23.83 8.23 -14.83
N LYS A 184 24.73 7.31 -15.21
CA LYS A 184 25.98 6.99 -14.48
C LYS A 184 26.78 8.25 -14.18
N LYS A 185 27.18 8.99 -15.22
CA LYS A 185 28.09 10.15 -15.09
C LYS A 185 27.56 11.18 -14.08
N TRP A 186 26.28 11.54 -14.16
CA TRP A 186 25.68 12.52 -13.25
C TRP A 186 25.58 12.00 -11.81
N ARG A 187 25.23 10.73 -11.62
CA ARG A 187 25.12 10.11 -10.29
C ARG A 187 26.48 10.00 -9.62
N GLU A 188 27.49 9.53 -10.34
CA GLU A 188 28.85 9.39 -9.79
C GLU A 188 29.48 10.74 -9.49
N GLN A 189 29.20 11.77 -10.30
CA GLN A 189 29.62 13.13 -9.99
C GLN A 189 28.93 13.67 -8.72
N PHE A 190 27.64 13.36 -8.53
CA PHE A 190 26.91 13.78 -7.34
C PHE A 190 27.41 13.04 -6.10
N TRP A 191 27.36 11.71 -6.09
CA TRP A 191 27.68 10.90 -4.91
C TRP A 191 29.18 10.80 -4.63
N GLY A 192 30.01 10.82 -5.67
CA GLY A 192 31.45 10.62 -5.55
C GLY A 192 31.90 9.17 -5.60
N PHE A 193 30.97 8.22 -5.73
CA PHE A 193 31.19 6.78 -5.93
C PHE A 193 30.25 6.24 -7.02
N GLY A 194 30.52 5.02 -7.50
CA GLY A 194 29.74 4.36 -8.55
C GLY A 194 29.27 2.96 -8.19
N VAL A 195 28.63 2.27 -9.14
CA VAL A 195 28.04 0.93 -8.95
C VAL A 195 29.04 -0.14 -8.51
N THR A 196 30.34 0.08 -8.73
CA THR A 196 31.41 -0.83 -8.29
C THR A 196 31.83 -0.62 -6.83
N GLU A 197 31.37 0.46 -6.20
CA GLU A 197 31.80 0.91 -4.87
C GLU A 197 30.59 1.43 -4.07
N PHE A 198 29.45 0.75 -4.14
CA PHE A 198 28.28 1.15 -3.35
C PHE A 198 28.58 1.05 -1.85
N PRO A 199 28.28 2.08 -1.07
CA PRO A 199 28.57 2.08 0.36
C PRO A 199 27.52 1.26 1.12
N LEU A 200 27.95 0.61 2.20
CA LEU A 200 27.05 0.04 3.19
C LEU A 200 26.79 1.08 4.29
N ASN A 201 25.86 2.00 4.05
CA ASN A 201 25.48 3.06 4.99
C ASN A 201 24.21 2.69 5.76
N GLY A 202 24.17 2.97 7.07
CA GLY A 202 22.96 2.79 7.86
C GLY A 202 22.91 3.62 9.14
N ARG A 203 21.68 4.02 9.53
CA ARG A 203 21.36 4.65 10.83
C ARG A 203 20.89 3.59 11.79
N VAL A 204 21.53 3.48 12.94
CA VAL A 204 21.29 2.46 13.96
C VAL A 204 20.57 3.07 15.14
N TYR A 205 19.57 2.34 15.65
CA TYR A 205 18.94 2.53 16.93
C TYR A 205 19.12 1.23 17.71
N MET A 206 19.98 1.23 18.72
CA MET A 206 20.41 0.04 19.44
C MET A 206 19.97 0.10 20.91
N PRO A 207 19.38 -0.98 21.47
CA PRO A 207 19.13 -1.05 22.90
C PRO A 207 20.45 -1.04 23.68
N GLN A 208 20.55 -0.23 24.74
CA GLN A 208 21.68 -0.29 25.67
C GLN A 208 21.56 -1.53 26.58
N GLY A 209 22.57 -2.40 26.57
CA GLY A 209 22.63 -3.60 27.41
C GLY A 209 23.59 -4.64 26.83
N ASP A 210 23.63 -5.81 27.48
CA ASP A 210 24.57 -6.89 27.12
C ASP A 210 24.13 -7.67 25.87
N GLY A 211 22.85 -7.65 25.52
CA GLY A 211 22.30 -8.45 24.42
C GLY A 211 22.35 -9.96 24.69
N PRO A 212 22.33 -10.81 23.64
CA PRO A 212 22.13 -10.44 22.24
C PRO A 212 20.71 -9.93 21.98
N PHE A 213 20.54 -9.00 21.05
CA PHE A 213 19.24 -8.45 20.66
C PHE A 213 18.87 -8.84 19.21
N PRO A 214 17.59 -9.13 18.91
CA PRO A 214 17.12 -9.32 17.53
C PRO A 214 17.47 -8.13 16.63
N LEU A 215 17.62 -8.39 15.33
CA LEU A 215 18.01 -7.38 14.33
C LEU A 215 16.87 -7.12 13.34
N ALA A 216 16.48 -5.86 13.17
CA ALA A 216 15.54 -5.39 12.18
C ALA A 216 16.20 -4.40 11.22
N LEU A 217 16.15 -4.66 9.91
CA LEU A 217 16.56 -3.69 8.90
C LEU A 217 15.32 -3.04 8.27
N VAL A 218 15.33 -1.72 8.06
CA VAL A 218 14.31 -1.00 7.30
C VAL A 218 14.92 -0.30 6.09
N VAL A 219 14.30 -0.42 4.91
CA VAL A 219 14.75 0.26 3.70
C VAL A 219 13.66 1.13 3.08
N HIS A 220 14.04 2.32 2.65
CA HIS A 220 13.13 3.25 2.01
C HIS A 220 12.82 2.89 0.54
N GLY A 221 11.76 3.48 0.01
CA GLY A 221 11.36 3.36 -1.39
C GLY A 221 12.08 4.30 -2.34
N ASN A 222 11.59 4.35 -3.57
CA ASN A 222 12.08 5.31 -4.54
C ASN A 222 11.55 6.71 -4.22
N HIS A 223 12.46 7.63 -3.91
CA HIS A 223 12.19 9.05 -3.77
C HIS A 223 13.15 9.86 -4.65
N SER A 224 13.27 11.17 -4.45
CA SER A 224 14.36 11.93 -5.06
C SER A 224 15.70 11.57 -4.41
N MET A 225 16.72 11.19 -5.19
CA MET A 225 18.05 10.84 -4.66
C MET A 225 18.77 11.95 -3.87
N ILE A 226 18.28 13.19 -3.94
CA ILE A 226 18.84 14.36 -3.22
C ILE A 226 17.98 14.78 -2.02
N ASP A 227 16.92 14.02 -1.72
CA ASP A 227 16.03 14.19 -0.57
C ASP A 227 16.06 12.88 0.22
N TYR A 228 16.92 12.82 1.23
CA TYR A 228 17.34 11.55 1.83
C TYR A 228 16.22 10.93 2.66
N SER A 229 15.94 9.66 2.37
CA SER A 229 14.75 8.98 2.91
C SER A 229 15.03 8.10 4.13
N ASP A 230 16.30 7.76 4.38
CA ASP A 230 16.75 6.86 5.45
C ASP A 230 16.49 7.42 6.86
N ASP A 231 16.46 8.74 7.05
CA ASP A 231 16.21 9.33 8.37
C ASP A 231 14.74 9.19 8.84
N GLY A 232 13.82 8.98 7.90
CA GLY A 232 12.38 9.05 8.15
C GLY A 232 11.76 7.87 8.92
N TYR A 233 12.55 6.87 9.31
CA TYR A 233 12.11 5.74 10.14
C TYR A 233 12.62 5.82 11.57
N GLY A 234 13.22 6.94 11.98
CA GLY A 234 13.78 7.07 13.33
C GLY A 234 12.74 6.88 14.45
N TYR A 235 11.47 7.24 14.24
CA TYR A 235 10.41 7.02 15.22
C TYR A 235 10.13 5.52 15.46
N LEU A 236 10.15 4.71 14.39
CA LEU A 236 10.06 3.25 14.44
C LEU A 236 11.33 2.64 15.04
N GLY A 237 12.50 3.12 14.60
CA GLY A 237 13.79 2.66 15.10
C GLY A 237 13.94 2.85 16.60
N ASN A 238 13.61 4.03 17.13
CA ASN A 238 13.62 4.30 18.56
C ASN A 238 12.63 3.43 19.33
N LEU A 239 11.41 3.23 18.81
CA LEU A 239 10.40 2.38 19.45
C LEU A 239 10.86 0.92 19.54
N LEU A 240 11.31 0.33 18.44
CA LEU A 240 11.74 -1.07 18.43
C LEU A 240 13.00 -1.27 19.28
N ALA A 241 13.94 -0.32 19.23
CA ALA A 241 15.14 -0.33 20.07
C ALA A 241 14.82 -0.22 21.56
N SER A 242 13.91 0.66 21.98
CA SER A 242 13.51 0.75 23.38
C SER A 242 12.81 -0.51 23.88
N ARG A 243 12.25 -1.32 22.96
CA ARG A 243 11.64 -2.63 23.22
C ARG A 243 12.58 -3.83 23.06
N GLY A 244 13.87 -3.57 22.87
CA GLY A 244 14.92 -4.59 22.85
C GLY A 244 15.24 -5.18 21.48
N ILE A 245 15.02 -4.44 20.39
CA ILE A 245 15.30 -4.88 19.01
C ILE A 245 16.22 -3.85 18.33
N ILE A 246 17.40 -4.27 17.90
CA ILE A 246 18.30 -3.40 17.11
C ILE A 246 17.59 -3.07 15.81
N THR A 247 17.42 -1.78 15.51
CA THR A 247 16.80 -1.35 14.26
C THR A 247 17.75 -0.51 13.45
N VAL A 248 17.87 -0.82 12.17
CA VAL A 248 18.78 -0.14 11.25
C VAL A 248 18.03 0.37 10.03
N SER A 249 18.05 1.68 9.81
CA SER A 249 17.54 2.28 8.58
C SER A 249 18.64 2.33 7.53
N ILE A 250 18.42 1.64 6.42
CA ILE A 250 19.39 1.44 5.34
C ILE A 250 19.27 2.55 4.31
N ASP A 251 20.43 3.08 3.91
CA ASP A 251 20.55 4.10 2.87
C ASP A 251 20.71 3.47 1.48
N GLU A 252 19.71 3.68 0.63
CA GLU A 252 19.74 3.32 -0.79
C GLU A 252 19.46 4.51 -1.70
N ASN A 253 19.67 5.75 -1.21
CA ASN A 253 19.33 6.95 -1.97
C ASN A 253 20.08 7.03 -3.31
N PHE A 254 21.22 6.34 -3.45
CA PHE A 254 22.01 6.34 -4.67
C PHE A 254 21.37 5.59 -5.85
N VAL A 255 20.42 4.68 -5.59
CA VAL A 255 19.61 3.99 -6.62
C VAL A 255 18.21 4.61 -6.83
N ASN A 256 17.86 5.66 -6.09
CA ASN A 256 16.61 6.41 -6.27
C ASN A 256 16.57 7.25 -7.56
N GLY A 257 15.38 7.58 -8.04
CA GLY A 257 15.14 8.44 -9.20
C GLY A 257 15.56 9.89 -9.00
N HIS A 258 15.81 10.58 -10.12
CA HIS A 258 16.02 12.03 -10.16
C HIS A 258 15.73 12.57 -11.57
N TRP A 259 15.88 13.88 -11.80
CA TRP A 259 15.71 14.46 -13.15
C TRP A 259 16.66 13.86 -14.19
N SER A 260 17.79 13.28 -13.75
CA SER A 260 18.76 12.58 -14.59
C SER A 260 18.31 11.16 -15.00
N GLY A 261 17.18 10.69 -14.46
CA GLY A 261 16.53 9.43 -14.79
C GLY A 261 16.35 8.50 -13.60
N ASP A 262 15.48 7.50 -13.77
CA ASP A 262 15.19 6.40 -12.85
C ASP A 262 15.57 5.05 -13.53
N PHE A 263 15.67 3.96 -12.77
CA PHE A 263 15.93 2.60 -13.26
C PHE A 263 14.66 1.79 -13.56
N ARG A 264 13.48 2.34 -13.20
CA ARG A 264 12.16 1.79 -13.59
C ARG A 264 11.97 0.32 -13.19
N GLY A 265 12.49 -0.08 -12.03
CA GLY A 265 12.39 -1.45 -11.49
C GLY A 265 13.64 -2.31 -11.74
N LYS A 266 14.55 -1.90 -12.63
CA LYS A 266 15.81 -2.64 -12.84
C LYS A 266 16.78 -2.56 -11.65
N GLU A 267 16.55 -1.63 -10.74
CA GLU A 267 17.27 -1.54 -9.47
C GLU A 267 16.78 -2.51 -8.39
N MET A 268 15.63 -3.15 -8.56
CA MET A 268 15.03 -4.01 -7.54
C MET A 268 15.97 -5.14 -7.04
N PRO A 269 16.70 -5.86 -7.92
CA PRO A 269 17.67 -6.86 -7.47
C PRO A 269 18.79 -6.30 -6.60
N VAL A 270 19.33 -5.12 -6.92
CA VAL A 270 20.42 -4.53 -6.14
C VAL A 270 19.94 -4.04 -4.77
N ARG A 271 18.72 -3.49 -4.68
CA ARG A 271 18.12 -3.11 -3.39
C ARG A 271 18.00 -4.31 -2.44
N ALA A 272 17.42 -5.40 -2.95
CA ALA A 272 17.30 -6.64 -2.20
C ALA A 272 18.65 -7.21 -1.76
N TRP A 273 19.64 -7.17 -2.65
CA TRP A 273 20.98 -7.66 -2.37
C TRP A 273 21.74 -6.81 -1.34
N LEU A 274 21.58 -5.48 -1.37
CA LEU A 274 22.19 -4.57 -0.39
C LEU A 274 21.71 -4.87 1.03
N LEU A 275 20.42 -5.12 1.24
CA LEU A 275 19.90 -5.57 2.55
C LEU A 275 20.64 -6.82 3.08
N LEU A 276 20.87 -7.82 2.23
CA LEU A 276 21.57 -9.03 2.63
C LEU A 276 23.08 -8.77 2.87
N LYS A 277 23.68 -7.82 2.14
CA LYS A 277 25.06 -7.37 2.39
C LYS A 277 25.20 -6.60 3.71
N HIS A 278 24.17 -5.88 4.12
CA HIS A 278 24.13 -5.32 5.47
C HIS A 278 24.07 -6.41 6.54
N LEU A 279 23.24 -7.45 6.39
CA LEU A 279 23.22 -8.58 7.32
C LEU A 279 24.58 -9.29 7.41
N GLU A 280 25.27 -9.47 6.27
CA GLU A 280 26.63 -10.02 6.21
C GLU A 280 27.62 -9.15 7.02
N GLN A 281 27.55 -7.83 6.89
CA GLN A 281 28.39 -6.91 7.66
C GLN A 281 28.10 -6.97 9.17
N TRP A 282 26.82 -7.03 9.56
CA TRP A 282 26.41 -7.16 10.96
C TRP A 282 26.87 -8.50 11.55
N GLN A 283 26.79 -9.60 10.80
CA GLN A 283 27.30 -10.89 11.22
C GLN A 283 28.82 -10.88 11.45
N GLN A 284 29.58 -10.21 10.57
CA GLN A 284 31.03 -10.06 10.72
C GLN A 284 31.38 -9.32 12.01
N TRP A 285 30.71 -8.19 12.27
CA TRP A 285 30.90 -7.44 13.53
C TRP A 285 30.50 -8.23 14.77
N ASN A 286 29.45 -9.04 14.68
CA ASN A 286 28.98 -9.85 15.79
C ASN A 286 29.94 -11.02 16.12
N ASN A 287 30.66 -11.52 15.11
CA ASN A 287 31.59 -12.65 15.24
C ASN A 287 33.05 -12.23 15.52
N ASP A 288 33.40 -10.97 15.29
CA ASP A 288 34.72 -10.44 15.60
C ASP A 288 34.84 -10.06 17.08
N SER A 289 35.55 -10.90 17.85
CA SER A 289 35.80 -10.69 19.29
C SER A 289 36.46 -9.35 19.65
N ALA A 290 37.11 -8.67 18.70
CA ALA A 290 37.71 -7.36 18.92
C ALA A 290 36.74 -6.20 18.62
N HIS A 291 35.61 -6.47 17.97
CA HIS A 291 34.63 -5.45 17.60
C HIS A 291 33.69 -5.12 18.77
N GLU A 292 33.26 -3.86 18.88
CA GLU A 292 32.38 -3.39 19.98
C GLU A 292 31.01 -4.10 20.01
N LEU A 293 30.58 -4.59 18.85
CA LEU A 293 29.31 -5.31 18.67
C LEU A 293 29.44 -6.83 18.81
N SER A 294 30.62 -7.35 19.19
CA SER A 294 30.85 -8.78 19.38
C SER A 294 29.80 -9.39 20.31
N GLY A 295 29.08 -10.41 19.83
CA GLY A 295 28.06 -11.14 20.59
C GLY A 295 26.81 -10.34 20.99
N LYS A 296 26.63 -9.11 20.51
CA LYS A 296 25.48 -8.25 20.87
C LYS A 296 24.25 -8.46 20.00
N VAL A 297 24.37 -9.21 18.89
CA VAL A 297 23.32 -9.38 17.89
C VAL A 297 22.84 -10.81 17.86
N ASP A 298 21.54 -10.99 17.94
CA ASP A 298 20.89 -12.29 17.76
C ASP A 298 20.60 -12.52 16.27
N MET A 299 21.55 -13.17 15.60
CA MET A 299 21.43 -13.50 14.17
C MET A 299 20.39 -14.60 13.88
N GLU A 300 19.79 -15.22 14.90
CA GLU A 300 18.71 -16.19 14.76
C GLU A 300 17.33 -15.52 14.65
N ASN A 301 17.22 -14.24 14.99
CA ASN A 301 15.98 -13.48 15.02
C ASN A 301 16.12 -12.20 14.18
N ILE A 302 15.94 -12.34 12.86
CA ILE A 302 16.05 -11.22 11.90
C ILE A 302 14.68 -10.85 11.32
N MET A 303 14.41 -9.55 11.22
CA MET A 303 13.26 -9.00 10.49
C MET A 303 13.73 -8.02 9.41
N LEU A 304 13.10 -8.07 8.24
CA LEU A 304 13.30 -7.09 7.17
C LEU A 304 12.04 -6.24 7.00
N MET A 305 12.19 -4.93 6.87
CA MET A 305 11.11 -3.97 6.68
C MET A 305 11.40 -3.10 5.46
N GLY A 306 10.39 -2.75 4.68
CA GLY A 306 10.60 -1.93 3.50
C GLY A 306 9.37 -1.14 3.11
N HIS A 307 9.56 0.06 2.56
CA HIS A 307 8.48 0.95 2.12
C HIS A 307 8.47 1.12 0.60
N SER A 308 7.33 1.04 -0.08
CA SER A 308 7.20 1.28 -1.53
C SER A 308 8.05 0.29 -2.32
N ARG A 309 8.96 0.76 -3.19
CA ARG A 309 9.97 -0.12 -3.82
C ARG A 309 10.83 -0.85 -2.79
N GLY A 310 11.09 -0.27 -1.63
CA GLY A 310 11.77 -0.97 -0.53
C GLY A 310 10.94 -2.13 0.02
N GLY A 311 9.62 -2.02 0.00
CA GLY A 311 8.68 -3.06 0.41
C GLY A 311 8.65 -4.27 -0.52
N GLU A 312 8.90 -4.07 -1.82
CA GLU A 312 9.17 -5.16 -2.77
C GLU A 312 10.62 -5.67 -2.63
N ALA A 313 11.58 -4.81 -2.29
CA ALA A 313 12.97 -5.23 -2.11
C ALA A 313 13.15 -6.23 -0.96
N VAL A 314 12.42 -6.07 0.14
CA VAL A 314 12.48 -7.02 1.28
C VAL A 314 11.86 -8.39 0.96
N THR A 315 10.83 -8.45 0.11
CA THR A 315 10.28 -9.75 -0.35
C THR A 315 11.26 -10.44 -1.30
N ILE A 316 11.92 -9.69 -2.19
CA ILE A 316 13.01 -10.21 -3.04
C ILE A 316 14.19 -10.67 -2.19
N ALA A 317 14.59 -9.91 -1.16
CA ALA A 317 15.68 -10.29 -0.26
C ALA A 317 15.36 -11.59 0.47
N GLY A 318 14.13 -11.77 0.95
CA GLY A 318 13.67 -13.02 1.55
C GLY A 318 13.78 -14.21 0.59
N GLY A 319 13.45 -14.02 -0.69
CA GLY A 319 13.64 -15.04 -1.74
C GLY A 319 15.11 -15.32 -2.06
N TYR A 320 15.93 -14.28 -2.20
CA TYR A 320 17.36 -14.39 -2.54
C TYR A 320 18.18 -15.03 -1.43
N ASN A 321 17.79 -14.84 -0.17
CA ASN A 321 18.50 -15.32 1.01
C ASN A 321 18.79 -16.84 0.98
N ARG A 322 17.94 -17.64 0.32
CA ARG A 322 18.09 -19.10 0.23
C ARG A 322 18.70 -19.58 -1.10
N LEU A 323 19.02 -18.67 -2.03
CA LEU A 323 19.59 -19.04 -3.32
C LEU A 323 21.12 -19.11 -3.26
N PRO A 324 21.76 -20.02 -4.02
CA PRO A 324 23.22 -20.11 -4.10
C PRO A 324 23.83 -19.09 -5.07
N VAL A 325 23.04 -18.51 -5.97
CA VAL A 325 23.48 -17.54 -6.98
C VAL A 325 22.36 -16.56 -7.31
N PHE A 326 22.72 -15.38 -7.81
CA PHE A 326 21.78 -14.39 -8.33
C PHE A 326 21.01 -14.93 -9.56
N PRO A 327 19.67 -14.97 -9.53
CA PRO A 327 18.88 -15.61 -10.59
C PRO A 327 18.97 -14.96 -11.98
N ASP A 328 19.31 -13.67 -12.08
CA ASP A 328 19.43 -13.01 -13.39
C ASP A 328 20.86 -13.04 -13.93
N ASN A 329 21.85 -13.39 -13.10
CA ASN A 329 23.24 -13.54 -13.52
C ASN A 329 24.02 -14.44 -12.55
N ALA A 330 24.16 -15.71 -12.90
CA ALA A 330 24.82 -16.74 -12.10
C ALA A 330 26.31 -16.49 -11.80
N LYS A 331 26.92 -15.44 -12.36
CA LYS A 331 28.29 -15.00 -12.00
C LYS A 331 28.37 -14.36 -10.61
N VAL A 332 27.23 -13.99 -10.03
CA VAL A 332 27.17 -13.44 -8.67
C VAL A 332 26.76 -14.58 -7.72
N PRO A 333 27.71 -15.18 -6.99
CA PRO A 333 27.39 -16.19 -5.98
C PRO A 333 26.75 -15.55 -4.76
N PHE A 334 25.87 -16.30 -4.12
CA PHE A 334 25.24 -15.95 -2.85
C PHE A 334 25.62 -16.99 -1.79
N ASP A 335 25.83 -16.51 -0.57
CA ASP A 335 26.11 -17.33 0.62
C ASP A 335 25.48 -16.68 1.87
N PHE A 336 24.25 -16.20 1.72
CA PHE A 336 23.57 -15.39 2.74
C PHE A 336 22.94 -16.26 3.84
N ASN A 337 21.94 -17.07 3.47
CA ASN A 337 21.29 -18.07 4.32
C ASN A 337 20.93 -17.62 5.76
N PHE A 338 20.58 -16.35 5.95
CA PHE A 338 20.25 -15.76 7.25
C PHE A 338 18.90 -16.24 7.79
N ASN A 339 18.72 -16.21 9.12
CA ASN A 339 17.48 -16.58 9.79
C ASN A 339 16.47 -15.42 9.83
N ILE A 340 16.00 -15.03 8.64
CA ILE A 340 14.93 -14.05 8.47
C ILE A 340 13.60 -14.69 8.90
N LYS A 341 13.07 -14.25 10.04
CA LYS A 341 11.81 -14.75 10.62
C LYS A 341 10.59 -13.94 10.21
N GLY A 342 10.78 -12.66 9.86
CA GLY A 342 9.70 -11.74 9.52
C GLY A 342 10.03 -10.79 8.39
N ILE A 343 9.04 -10.50 7.56
CA ILE A 343 9.09 -9.46 6.52
C ILE A 343 7.92 -8.50 6.73
N VAL A 344 8.20 -7.19 6.70
CA VAL A 344 7.20 -6.12 6.78
C VAL A 344 7.27 -5.25 5.52
N SER A 345 6.17 -5.13 4.81
CA SER A 345 6.08 -4.34 3.58
C SER A 345 5.07 -3.20 3.76
N ILE A 346 5.57 -1.97 3.85
CA ILE A 346 4.77 -0.74 3.99
C ILE A 346 4.51 -0.18 2.59
N ALA A 347 3.24 0.07 2.25
CA ALA A 347 2.76 0.56 0.97
C ALA A 347 3.57 0.02 -0.24
N PRO A 348 3.79 -1.31 -0.35
CA PRO A 348 4.83 -1.84 -1.22
C PRO A 348 4.42 -1.83 -2.68
N THR A 349 5.40 -1.97 -3.57
CA THR A 349 5.13 -2.46 -4.94
C THR A 349 5.13 -3.99 -4.97
N ASP A 350 4.67 -4.59 -6.07
CA ASP A 350 4.87 -6.03 -6.39
C ASP A 350 4.85 -6.27 -7.91
N TYR A 351 5.40 -5.32 -8.66
CA TYR A 351 5.35 -5.32 -10.12
C TYR A 351 6.56 -4.65 -10.77
N ARG A 352 7.53 -4.17 -9.97
CA ARG A 352 8.71 -3.49 -10.49
C ARG A 352 9.77 -4.48 -10.94
N TYR A 353 9.89 -5.61 -10.25
CA TYR A 353 10.70 -6.73 -10.67
C TYR A 353 9.89 -7.68 -11.54
N ASP A 354 10.50 -8.13 -12.64
CA ASP A 354 9.81 -8.98 -13.62
C ASP A 354 9.44 -10.36 -13.03
N ARG A 355 10.08 -10.78 -11.93
CA ARG A 355 9.81 -12.05 -11.25
C ARG A 355 8.96 -11.83 -10.01
N LYS A 356 7.79 -12.50 -9.96
CA LYS A 356 6.97 -12.60 -8.75
C LYS A 356 7.63 -13.57 -7.76
N ILE A 357 8.03 -13.08 -6.59
CA ILE A 357 8.67 -13.91 -5.56
C ILE A 357 7.60 -14.73 -4.82
N VAL A 358 7.92 -16.01 -4.60
CA VAL A 358 7.18 -16.93 -3.72
C VAL A 358 8.00 -17.09 -2.45
N LEU A 359 7.55 -16.45 -1.38
CA LEU A 359 8.15 -16.60 -0.06
C LEU A 359 7.74 -17.95 0.55
N LYS A 360 8.65 -18.56 1.32
CA LYS A 360 8.39 -19.80 2.04
C LYS A 360 8.80 -19.65 3.49
N ASP A 361 7.97 -20.16 4.39
CA ASP A 361 8.32 -20.40 5.80
C ASP A 361 8.84 -19.15 6.53
N VAL A 362 8.18 -18.00 6.30
CA VAL A 362 8.47 -16.70 6.93
C VAL A 362 7.17 -16.03 7.38
N ASN A 363 7.22 -15.25 8.46
CA ASN A 363 6.08 -14.42 8.84
C ASN A 363 6.02 -13.16 7.96
N TYR A 364 4.83 -12.68 7.65
CA TYR A 364 4.66 -11.53 6.74
C TYR A 364 3.63 -10.53 7.25
N LEU A 365 3.94 -9.25 7.16
CA LEU A 365 3.00 -8.16 7.44
C LEU A 365 3.05 -7.15 6.30
N SER A 366 1.89 -6.70 5.82
CA SER A 366 1.83 -5.54 4.93
C SER A 366 0.85 -4.47 5.42
N LEU A 367 1.24 -3.20 5.29
CA LEU A 367 0.40 -2.04 5.60
C LEU A 367 0.18 -1.24 4.31
N GLN A 368 -1.04 -0.73 4.09
CA GLN A 368 -1.36 0.11 2.94
C GLN A 368 -2.38 1.19 3.31
N GLY A 369 -2.22 2.38 2.76
CA GLY A 369 -3.20 3.46 2.89
C GLY A 369 -4.19 3.47 1.73
N SER A 370 -5.47 3.76 2.01
CA SER A 370 -6.49 3.84 0.96
C SER A 370 -6.34 5.09 0.07
N TYR A 371 -5.69 6.13 0.58
CA TYR A 371 -5.41 7.40 -0.09
C TYR A 371 -3.95 7.50 -0.56
N ASP A 372 -3.28 6.36 -0.68
CA ASP A 372 -1.99 6.28 -1.34
C ASP A 372 -2.14 6.69 -2.82
N SER A 373 -1.50 7.79 -3.20
CA SER A 373 -1.56 8.29 -4.59
C SER A 373 -0.33 7.94 -5.42
N ASP A 374 0.73 7.38 -4.82
CA ASP A 374 1.92 6.90 -5.54
C ASP A 374 1.77 5.42 -5.93
N GLU A 375 1.21 4.62 -5.02
CA GLU A 375 0.88 3.21 -5.20
C GLU A 375 -0.59 2.98 -4.79
N ALA A 376 -1.49 3.28 -5.73
CA ALA A 376 -2.91 3.43 -5.43
C ALA A 376 -3.67 2.14 -5.10
N SER A 377 -3.02 0.99 -5.02
CA SER A 377 -3.69 -0.30 -4.80
C SER A 377 -2.95 -1.10 -3.74
N PHE A 378 -3.64 -2.01 -3.04
CA PHE A 378 -2.99 -2.81 -1.99
C PHE A 378 -2.13 -3.97 -2.54
N TRP A 379 -1.00 -3.62 -3.17
CA TRP A 379 -0.09 -4.58 -3.80
C TRP A 379 0.56 -5.56 -2.84
N GLY A 380 0.68 -5.19 -1.56
CA GLY A 380 1.23 -6.05 -0.50
C GLY A 380 0.45 -7.34 -0.25
N LEU A 381 -0.80 -7.44 -0.71
CA LEU A 381 -1.59 -8.67 -0.63
C LEU A 381 -1.18 -9.73 -1.68
N ARG A 382 -0.51 -9.33 -2.76
CA ARG A 382 -0.03 -10.28 -3.78
C ARG A 382 1.07 -11.22 -3.24
N PRO A 383 2.17 -10.73 -2.62
CA PRO A 383 3.13 -11.62 -1.98
C PRO A 383 2.54 -12.35 -0.76
N TYR A 384 1.58 -11.76 -0.04
CA TYR A 384 0.81 -12.46 1.01
C TYR A 384 0.12 -13.72 0.46
N ARG A 385 -0.59 -13.61 -0.66
CA ARG A 385 -1.32 -14.72 -1.28
C ARG A 385 -0.38 -15.80 -1.80
N ARG A 386 0.75 -15.41 -2.40
CA ARG A 386 1.76 -16.35 -2.91
C ARG A 386 2.60 -17.02 -1.83
N LEU A 387 2.64 -16.50 -0.59
CA LEU A 387 3.46 -17.05 0.49
C LEU A 387 2.95 -18.43 0.90
N GLN A 388 3.89 -19.39 1.00
CA GLN A 388 3.60 -20.78 1.35
C GLN A 388 4.21 -21.14 2.71
N PHE A 389 3.41 -21.80 3.55
CA PHE A 389 3.89 -22.50 4.73
C PHE A 389 4.07 -23.98 4.38
N THR A 390 5.30 -24.48 4.47
CA THR A 390 5.67 -25.84 4.03
C THR A 390 6.27 -26.70 5.13
N ASP A 391 6.59 -26.12 6.28
CA ASP A 391 7.03 -26.82 7.48
C ASP A 391 5.96 -26.81 8.60
N SER A 392 6.32 -27.35 9.77
CA SER A 392 5.42 -27.44 10.95
C SER A 392 5.56 -26.27 11.93
N VAL A 393 6.38 -25.26 11.64
CA VAL A 393 6.64 -24.14 12.55
C VAL A 393 5.49 -23.14 12.42
N SER A 394 4.84 -22.83 13.56
CA SER A 394 3.73 -21.89 13.62
C SER A 394 4.17 -20.51 13.11
N ARG A 395 3.51 -20.03 12.06
CA ARG A 395 3.73 -18.71 11.47
C ARG A 395 2.40 -18.07 11.07
N PHE A 396 2.44 -16.80 10.73
CA PHE A 396 1.29 -16.11 10.17
C PHE A 396 1.70 -15.05 9.15
N LYS A 397 0.74 -14.72 8.28
CA LYS A 397 0.78 -13.58 7.40
C LYS A 397 -0.40 -12.67 7.68
N ALA A 398 -0.21 -11.35 7.55
CA ALA A 398 -1.22 -10.35 7.80
C ALA A 398 -1.14 -9.17 6.80
N GLY A 399 -2.29 -8.56 6.53
CA GLY A 399 -2.42 -7.32 5.76
C GLY A 399 -3.28 -6.31 6.51
N VAL A 400 -2.91 -5.04 6.50
CA VAL A 400 -3.61 -3.96 7.19
C VAL A 400 -3.87 -2.82 6.21
N TYR A 401 -5.14 -2.55 5.93
CA TYR A 401 -5.57 -1.49 5.04
C TYR A 401 -6.22 -0.36 5.83
N VAL A 402 -5.62 0.83 5.76
CA VAL A 402 -5.93 1.97 6.62
C VAL A 402 -6.59 3.05 5.78
N HIS A 403 -7.84 3.39 6.09
CA HIS A 403 -8.52 4.46 5.38
C HIS A 403 -7.86 5.82 5.67
N HIS A 404 -7.92 6.75 4.72
CA HIS A 404 -7.31 8.09 4.81
C HIS A 404 -5.78 8.16 5.02
N ALA A 405 -5.08 7.04 5.15
CA ALA A 405 -3.62 7.02 5.08
C ALA A 405 -3.14 7.19 3.63
N ASN A 406 -2.07 7.97 3.43
CA ASN A 406 -1.40 8.15 2.12
C ASN A 406 -0.15 7.28 1.99
N HIS A 407 0.60 7.44 0.89
CA HIS A 407 1.91 6.79 0.73
C HIS A 407 2.92 7.36 1.73
N GLY A 408 3.04 8.69 1.76
CA GLY A 408 4.18 9.40 2.31
C GLY A 408 4.37 9.29 3.82
N GLN A 409 3.29 9.43 4.60
CA GLN A 409 3.42 9.77 6.02
C GLN A 409 3.90 8.61 6.92
N PHE A 410 3.97 7.38 6.41
CA PHE A 410 4.70 6.30 7.09
C PHE A 410 6.20 6.62 7.27
N ASN A 411 6.74 7.48 6.41
CA ASN A 411 8.06 8.06 6.55
C ASN A 411 7.93 9.51 7.04
N SER A 412 8.64 9.85 8.12
CA SER A 412 8.47 11.15 8.79
C SER A 412 9.01 12.35 7.99
N THR A 413 9.73 12.13 6.87
CA THR A 413 10.29 13.22 6.05
C THR A 413 9.54 13.45 4.73
N TRP A 414 8.74 12.48 4.26
CA TRP A 414 8.05 12.57 2.96
C TRP A 414 6.79 13.44 3.01
N GLY A 415 6.07 13.41 4.15
CA GLY A 415 4.90 14.23 4.40
C GLY A 415 3.64 13.80 3.63
N LYS A 416 2.62 14.66 3.65
CA LYS A 416 1.26 14.34 3.18
C LYS A 416 1.04 14.34 1.67
N SER A 417 2.05 14.67 0.88
CA SER A 417 1.91 14.91 -0.56
C SER A 417 2.77 13.91 -1.32
N ASP A 418 2.17 12.84 -1.82
CA ASP A 418 2.93 11.77 -2.47
C ASP A 418 3.54 12.23 -3.80
N PHE A 419 2.98 13.26 -4.43
CA PHE A 419 3.59 13.90 -5.60
C PHE A 419 4.39 15.16 -5.25
N GLY A 420 5.42 15.41 -6.06
CA GLY A 420 6.19 16.65 -6.04
C GLY A 420 5.43 17.84 -6.66
N ALA A 421 5.92 19.05 -6.39
CA ALA A 421 5.43 20.23 -7.10
C ALA A 421 5.83 20.19 -8.58
N PRO A 422 4.95 20.64 -9.50
CA PRO A 422 3.65 21.27 -9.25
C PRO A 422 2.45 20.30 -9.26
N MET A 423 2.64 19.00 -9.50
CA MET A 423 1.55 18.00 -9.48
C MET A 423 0.82 17.95 -8.13
N LYS A 424 1.53 18.18 -7.02
CA LYS A 424 0.93 18.24 -5.69
C LYS A 424 -0.23 19.24 -5.54
N TRP A 425 -0.27 20.31 -6.34
CA TRP A 425 -1.34 21.30 -6.25
C TRP A 425 -2.68 20.78 -6.79
N LEU A 426 -2.66 19.64 -7.47
CA LEU A 426 -3.86 18.95 -7.97
C LEU A 426 -4.40 17.93 -6.96
N LEU A 427 -3.58 17.46 -6.01
CA LEU A 427 -3.96 16.44 -5.03
C LEU A 427 -5.01 16.95 -4.03
N ASN A 428 -5.90 16.06 -3.62
CA ASN A 428 -6.85 16.25 -2.54
C ASN A 428 -6.24 15.79 -1.22
N LEU A 429 -5.71 16.75 -0.46
CA LEU A 429 -4.99 16.51 0.80
C LEU A 429 -5.86 16.70 2.04
N LYS A 430 -7.14 17.08 1.85
CA LYS A 430 -8.08 17.35 2.94
C LYS A 430 -8.54 16.09 3.70
N PRO A 431 -8.77 14.94 3.03
CA PRO A 431 -9.17 13.68 3.67
C PRO A 431 -8.14 13.05 4.60
N LEU A 432 -6.86 13.36 4.40
CA LEU A 432 -5.78 12.54 4.94
C LEU A 432 -5.71 12.57 6.46
N LEU A 433 -5.37 11.42 7.05
CA LEU A 433 -4.94 11.35 8.46
C LEU A 433 -3.77 12.29 8.72
N MET A 434 -3.64 12.74 9.96
CA MET A 434 -2.42 13.43 10.39
C MET A 434 -1.23 12.46 10.34
N ALA A 435 -0.03 13.01 10.13
CA ALA A 435 1.17 12.18 10.01
C ALA A 435 1.41 11.34 11.27
N GLU A 436 1.18 11.93 12.45
CA GLU A 436 1.33 11.26 13.74
C GLU A 436 0.33 10.11 13.91
N GLU A 437 -0.91 10.26 13.41
CA GLU A 437 -1.92 9.20 13.45
C GLU A 437 -1.55 8.03 12.54
N GLN A 438 -1.08 8.31 11.32
CA GLN A 438 -0.64 7.28 10.39
C GLN A 438 0.63 6.56 10.90
N GLN A 439 1.57 7.29 11.51
CA GLN A 439 2.76 6.73 12.14
C GLN A 439 2.39 5.89 13.37
N GLN A 440 1.40 6.31 14.16
CA GLN A 440 0.87 5.54 15.28
C GLN A 440 0.32 4.19 14.81
N VAL A 441 -0.38 4.13 13.67
CA VAL A 441 -0.82 2.85 13.09
C VAL A 441 0.37 1.95 12.75
N ALA A 442 1.42 2.49 12.12
CA ALA A 442 2.64 1.74 11.83
C ALA A 442 3.32 1.23 13.10
N GLN A 443 3.44 2.06 14.14
CA GLN A 443 4.02 1.68 15.43
C GLN A 443 3.25 0.54 16.09
N VAL A 444 1.90 0.60 16.11
CA VAL A 444 1.06 -0.44 16.72
C VAL A 444 1.27 -1.78 16.03
N TYR A 445 1.09 -1.84 14.71
CA TYR A 445 1.13 -3.13 13.99
C TYR A 445 2.54 -3.68 13.82
N ILE A 446 3.54 -2.84 13.54
CA ILE A 446 4.92 -3.30 13.33
C ILE A 446 5.56 -3.74 14.65
N SER A 447 5.35 -3.00 15.74
CA SER A 447 5.85 -3.40 17.06
C SER A 447 5.18 -4.67 17.56
N ALA A 448 3.85 -4.78 17.42
CA ALA A 448 3.11 -6.02 17.74
C ALA A 448 3.61 -7.23 16.94
N PHE A 449 3.89 -7.04 15.66
CA PHE A 449 4.41 -8.09 14.79
C PHE A 449 5.83 -8.50 15.23
N ALA A 450 6.68 -7.53 15.53
CA ALA A 450 8.03 -7.79 16.02
C ALA A 450 8.05 -8.53 17.37
N GLU A 451 7.14 -8.19 18.29
CA GLU A 451 6.97 -8.90 19.58
C GLU A 451 6.60 -10.38 19.37
N SER A 452 5.66 -10.68 18.47
CA SER A 452 5.30 -12.08 18.16
C SER A 452 6.43 -12.80 17.43
N VAL A 453 6.98 -12.21 16.36
CA VAL A 453 7.88 -12.90 15.43
C VAL A 453 9.31 -13.04 15.94
N LEU A 454 9.83 -12.01 16.63
CA LEU A 454 11.23 -12.00 17.09
C LEU A 454 11.36 -12.42 18.56
N LYS A 455 10.29 -12.27 19.37
CA LYS A 455 10.32 -12.52 20.82
C LYS A 455 9.34 -13.60 21.27
N GLY A 456 8.52 -14.14 20.37
CA GLY A 456 7.53 -15.20 20.69
C GLY A 456 6.37 -14.72 21.56
N ASN A 457 6.10 -13.41 21.59
CA ASN A 457 5.02 -12.83 22.38
C ASN A 457 3.74 -12.67 21.56
N ASP A 458 2.92 -13.72 21.54
CA ASP A 458 1.67 -13.78 20.78
C ASP A 458 0.49 -13.05 21.43
N THR A 459 0.70 -12.35 22.55
CA THR A 459 -0.34 -11.57 23.24
C THR A 459 -1.00 -10.53 22.31
N TYR A 460 -0.25 -10.04 21.32
CA TYR A 460 -0.73 -9.05 20.34
C TYR A 460 -1.37 -9.66 19.10
N LEU A 461 -1.27 -10.98 18.88
CA LEU A 461 -1.78 -11.65 17.68
C LEU A 461 -3.26 -11.34 17.35
N PRO A 462 -4.17 -11.17 18.33
CA PRO A 462 -5.58 -10.84 18.04
C PRO A 462 -5.81 -9.59 17.18
N ILE A 463 -4.93 -8.58 17.24
CA ILE A 463 -5.12 -7.33 16.49
C ILE A 463 -5.06 -7.54 14.98
N PHE A 464 -4.30 -8.54 14.51
CA PHE A 464 -4.20 -8.87 13.10
C PHE A 464 -5.46 -9.61 12.60
N LYS A 465 -6.16 -10.33 13.49
CA LYS A 465 -7.45 -10.97 13.17
C LYS A 465 -8.59 -9.95 13.19
N ASN A 466 -8.58 -9.02 14.13
CA ASN A 466 -9.55 -7.93 14.19
C ASN A 466 -8.94 -6.66 14.81
N SER A 467 -8.86 -5.59 14.01
CA SER A 467 -8.36 -4.26 14.42
C SER A 467 -9.07 -3.68 15.64
N ALA A 468 -10.32 -4.06 15.90
CA ALA A 468 -11.08 -3.60 17.06
C ALA A 468 -10.42 -3.98 18.41
N PHE A 469 -9.60 -5.04 18.46
CA PHE A 469 -8.83 -5.39 19.66
C PHE A 469 -7.80 -4.32 20.06
N ALA A 470 -7.37 -3.50 19.10
CA ALA A 470 -6.43 -2.40 19.27
C ALA A 470 -7.09 -1.00 19.17
N LYS A 471 -8.44 -0.91 19.20
CA LYS A 471 -9.16 0.37 19.01
C LYS A 471 -8.68 1.49 19.95
N ASP A 472 -8.22 1.15 21.16
CA ASP A 472 -7.74 2.11 22.15
C ASP A 472 -6.35 2.69 21.84
N TRP A 473 -5.65 2.15 20.84
CA TRP A 473 -4.29 2.52 20.44
C TRP A 473 -4.21 3.05 19.00
N LEU A 474 -5.30 2.94 18.25
CA LEU A 474 -5.42 3.35 16.85
C LEU A 474 -6.20 4.68 16.75
N PRO A 475 -6.00 5.47 15.69
CA PRO A 475 -6.89 6.60 15.40
C PRO A 475 -8.33 6.10 15.17
N ASP A 476 -9.29 6.99 15.38
CA ASP A 476 -10.70 6.71 15.08
C ASP A 476 -10.91 6.67 13.56
N GLU A 477 -10.56 5.55 12.93
CA GLU A 477 -10.57 5.36 11.48
C GLU A 477 -10.88 3.90 11.09
N TYR A 478 -11.36 3.67 9.87
CA TYR A 478 -11.55 2.34 9.31
C TYR A 478 -10.20 1.65 9.08
N VAL A 479 -10.00 0.52 9.76
CA VAL A 479 -8.82 -0.33 9.61
C VAL A 479 -9.26 -1.76 9.30
N MET A 480 -9.06 -2.19 8.06
CA MET A 480 -9.35 -3.55 7.61
C MET A 480 -8.14 -4.46 7.76
N THR A 481 -8.37 -5.71 8.15
CA THR A 481 -7.30 -6.70 8.37
C THR A 481 -7.52 -7.98 7.56
N HIS A 482 -6.44 -8.48 6.98
CA HIS A 482 -6.30 -9.80 6.38
C HIS A 482 -5.39 -10.64 7.28
N PHE A 483 -5.71 -11.90 7.49
CA PHE A 483 -4.92 -12.78 8.34
C PHE A 483 -5.01 -14.24 7.90
N GLU A 484 -3.87 -14.93 7.92
CA GLU A 484 -3.81 -16.37 7.74
C GLU A 484 -2.66 -16.93 8.58
N GLY A 485 -2.98 -17.91 9.43
CA GLY A 485 -1.99 -18.69 10.17
C GLY A 485 -1.54 -19.90 9.37
N SER A 486 -0.36 -20.44 9.68
CA SER A 486 0.15 -21.67 9.07
C SER A 486 -0.66 -22.92 9.43
N ASP A 487 -1.59 -22.80 10.37
CA ASP A 487 -2.56 -23.83 10.75
C ASP A 487 -3.87 -23.74 9.96
N PHE A 488 -4.06 -22.72 9.12
CA PHE A 488 -5.26 -22.59 8.30
C PHE A 488 -5.35 -23.70 7.25
N VAL A 489 -6.46 -24.43 7.26
CA VAL A 489 -6.79 -25.42 6.26
C VAL A 489 -7.85 -24.83 5.34
N MET A 490 -7.42 -24.42 4.14
CA MET A 490 -8.30 -23.91 3.10
C MET A 490 -9.15 -25.05 2.52
N LEU A 491 -10.46 -24.81 2.42
CA LEU A 491 -11.42 -25.73 1.79
C LEU A 491 -11.82 -25.25 0.40
N VAL A 492 -12.07 -23.95 0.24
CA VAL A 492 -12.50 -23.32 -1.01
C VAL A 492 -11.74 -22.00 -1.18
N GLY A 493 -11.04 -21.86 -2.30
CA GLY A 493 -10.31 -20.64 -2.68
C GLY A 493 -10.61 -20.14 -4.11
N PHE A 494 -11.41 -20.88 -4.90
CA PHE A 494 -11.81 -20.50 -6.25
C PHE A 494 -10.65 -20.38 -7.26
N GLU A 495 -9.52 -21.02 -6.99
CA GLU A 495 -8.32 -21.05 -7.85
C GLU A 495 -8.16 -22.39 -8.59
N GLU A 496 -8.95 -23.38 -8.20
CA GLU A 496 -8.80 -24.77 -8.60
C GLU A 496 -9.27 -25.06 -10.04
N ASP A 497 -10.36 -24.44 -10.47
CA ASP A 497 -11.01 -24.69 -11.75
C ASP A 497 -11.88 -23.49 -12.22
N ILE A 498 -12.74 -23.71 -13.22
CA ILE A 498 -13.65 -22.70 -13.78
C ILE A 498 -15.13 -23.06 -13.58
N ASP A 499 -15.41 -24.24 -13.02
CA ASP A 499 -16.76 -24.73 -12.78
C ASP A 499 -17.18 -24.28 -11.39
N ILE A 500 -18.01 -23.23 -11.38
CA ILE A 500 -18.53 -22.57 -10.18
C ILE A 500 -19.28 -23.50 -9.20
N THR A 501 -19.60 -24.73 -9.61
CA THR A 501 -20.29 -25.73 -8.80
C THR A 501 -19.37 -26.77 -8.18
N THR A 502 -18.07 -26.74 -8.49
CA THR A 502 -17.07 -27.71 -8.01
C THR A 502 -15.90 -27.03 -7.31
N VAL A 503 -15.22 -27.79 -6.44
CA VAL A 503 -13.97 -27.38 -5.76
C VAL A 503 -12.97 -28.52 -5.75
N SER A 504 -13.46 -29.73 -5.50
CA SER A 504 -12.69 -30.97 -5.60
C SER A 504 -13.63 -32.14 -5.82
N ASP A 505 -13.10 -33.33 -6.05
CA ASP A 505 -13.89 -34.57 -6.20
C ASP A 505 -14.84 -34.83 -5.01
N SER A 506 -14.58 -34.23 -3.84
CA SER A 506 -15.37 -34.42 -2.62
C SER A 506 -16.15 -33.19 -2.15
N ILE A 507 -15.95 -32.03 -2.79
CA ILE A 507 -16.57 -30.76 -2.39
C ILE A 507 -17.30 -30.15 -3.59
N SER A 508 -18.59 -29.88 -3.42
CA SER A 508 -19.45 -29.23 -4.42
C SER A 508 -20.20 -28.03 -3.85
N ILE A 509 -20.62 -27.12 -4.72
CA ILE A 509 -21.27 -25.87 -4.35
C ILE A 509 -22.65 -25.79 -4.98
N THR A 510 -23.63 -25.37 -4.19
CA THR A 510 -25.02 -25.16 -4.62
C THR A 510 -25.53 -23.80 -4.18
N GLY A 511 -26.10 -23.04 -5.11
CA GLY A 511 -26.78 -21.76 -4.85
C GLY A 511 -28.27 -21.83 -5.13
N HIS A 512 -29.09 -21.23 -4.27
CA HIS A 512 -30.54 -21.14 -4.44
C HIS A 512 -31.03 -19.71 -4.26
N TYR A 513 -31.89 -19.25 -5.18
CA TYR A 513 -32.54 -17.92 -5.14
C TYR A 513 -31.57 -16.72 -5.06
N LEU A 514 -30.33 -16.88 -5.51
CA LEU A 514 -29.38 -15.78 -5.65
C LEU A 514 -29.71 -14.95 -6.88
N ASN A 515 -29.68 -13.63 -6.76
CA ASN A 515 -29.81 -12.71 -7.87
C ASN A 515 -28.49 -12.54 -8.64
N LEU A 516 -27.37 -12.81 -7.97
CA LEU A 516 -26.04 -12.80 -8.57
C LEU A 516 -25.20 -13.92 -7.94
N TRP A 517 -24.62 -14.76 -8.79
CA TRP A 517 -23.63 -15.75 -8.41
C TRP A 517 -22.62 -15.88 -9.55
N LYS A 518 -21.39 -15.43 -9.31
CA LYS A 518 -20.27 -15.57 -10.26
C LYS A 518 -18.94 -15.68 -9.54
N GLU A 519 -17.99 -16.36 -10.14
CA GLU A 519 -16.58 -16.32 -9.75
C GLU A 519 -15.83 -15.35 -10.66
N GLN A 520 -14.90 -14.59 -10.09
CA GLN A 520 -14.13 -13.62 -10.85
C GLN A 520 -12.77 -13.33 -10.20
N GLY A 521 -11.72 -13.24 -11.03
CA GLY A 521 -10.44 -12.67 -10.65
C GLY A 521 -10.57 -11.22 -10.20
N LEU A 522 -10.21 -10.93 -8.95
CA LEU A 522 -10.32 -9.58 -8.40
C LEU A 522 -9.30 -8.65 -9.02
N THR A 523 -9.76 -7.43 -9.31
CA THR A 523 -8.91 -6.36 -9.82
C THR A 523 -8.71 -5.28 -8.77
N THR A 524 -7.60 -4.60 -8.87
CA THR A 524 -7.33 -3.37 -8.13
C THR A 524 -8.01 -2.17 -8.79
N ARG A 525 -8.04 -1.02 -8.11
CA ARG A 525 -8.71 0.20 -8.62
C ARG A 525 -8.12 0.74 -9.92
N ASP A 526 -6.83 0.49 -10.13
CA ASP A 526 -6.09 0.82 -11.34
C ASP A 526 -6.14 -0.30 -12.40
N LYS A 527 -7.03 -1.29 -12.23
CA LYS A 527 -7.26 -2.45 -13.11
C LYS A 527 -6.10 -3.45 -13.17
N GLY A 528 -5.18 -3.38 -12.21
CA GLY A 528 -4.24 -4.45 -11.93
C GLY A 528 -4.92 -5.71 -11.40
N GLN A 529 -4.17 -6.80 -11.32
CA GLN A 529 -4.64 -8.05 -10.75
C GLN A 529 -4.30 -8.12 -9.26
N GLN A 530 -5.26 -8.56 -8.44
CA GLN A 530 -5.02 -8.85 -7.02
C GLN A 530 -4.32 -10.21 -6.79
N ASP A 531 -4.13 -11.02 -7.84
CA ASP A 531 -3.63 -12.39 -7.78
C ASP A 531 -4.53 -13.31 -6.91
N ASN A 532 -5.85 -13.12 -6.97
CA ASN A 532 -6.85 -14.08 -6.51
C ASN A 532 -8.17 -14.01 -7.31
N ASN A 533 -8.95 -15.08 -7.23
CA ASN A 533 -10.36 -15.20 -7.58
C ASN A 533 -11.21 -15.12 -6.31
N ALA A 534 -12.48 -14.78 -6.46
CA ALA A 534 -13.44 -14.83 -5.38
C ALA A 534 -14.85 -15.06 -5.93
N VAL A 535 -15.74 -15.56 -5.08
CA VAL A 535 -17.17 -15.65 -5.41
C VAL A 535 -17.89 -14.35 -5.06
N ILE A 536 -18.69 -13.86 -6.00
CA ILE A 536 -19.55 -12.69 -5.84
C ILE A 536 -20.98 -13.18 -5.71
N LEU A 537 -21.58 -12.90 -4.55
CA LEU A 537 -22.92 -13.35 -4.18
C LEU A 537 -23.80 -12.12 -3.96
N GLY A 538 -24.93 -12.07 -4.66
CA GLY A 538 -25.90 -11.00 -4.52
C GLY A 538 -27.32 -11.53 -4.34
N TRP A 539 -28.10 -10.83 -3.52
CA TRP A 539 -29.46 -11.21 -3.18
C TRP A 539 -30.38 -10.00 -3.08
N ASN A 540 -31.66 -10.25 -3.29
CA ASN A 540 -32.76 -9.34 -3.10
C ASN A 540 -33.99 -10.12 -2.62
N MET A 541 -34.33 -9.99 -1.34
CA MET A 541 -35.44 -10.73 -0.72
C MET A 541 -36.80 -10.38 -1.32
N THR A 542 -36.97 -9.21 -1.97
CA THR A 542 -38.25 -8.87 -2.63
C THR A 542 -38.55 -9.73 -3.84
N ASP A 543 -37.52 -10.33 -4.44
CA ASP A 543 -37.64 -11.18 -5.63
C ASP A 543 -37.86 -12.66 -5.25
N SER A 544 -37.89 -12.95 -3.94
CA SER A 544 -38.11 -14.30 -3.43
C SER A 544 -39.59 -14.70 -3.63
N ILE A 545 -39.80 -15.87 -4.24
CA ILE A 545 -41.12 -16.37 -4.66
C ILE A 545 -42.09 -16.56 -3.47
N SER A 546 -41.57 -16.65 -2.24
CA SER A 546 -42.34 -16.64 -1.00
C SER A 546 -41.55 -15.97 0.14
N THR A 547 -42.24 -15.52 1.19
CA THR A 547 -41.61 -14.97 2.41
C THR A 547 -40.79 -15.99 3.21
N ASP A 548 -40.93 -17.29 2.91
CA ASP A 548 -40.25 -18.39 3.61
C ASP A 548 -39.02 -18.94 2.86
N THR A 549 -38.81 -18.54 1.61
CA THR A 549 -37.65 -18.96 0.79
C THR A 549 -36.54 -17.91 0.88
N LYS A 550 -35.44 -18.25 1.56
CA LYS A 550 -34.27 -17.39 1.72
C LYS A 550 -33.19 -17.71 0.68
N PRO A 551 -32.50 -16.73 0.09
CA PRO A 551 -31.35 -16.97 -0.76
C PRO A 551 -30.24 -17.68 0.02
N THR A 552 -29.62 -18.69 -0.59
CA THR A 552 -28.57 -19.48 0.04
C THR A 552 -27.43 -19.80 -0.90
N TYR A 553 -26.24 -19.90 -0.32
CA TYR A 553 -25.04 -20.44 -0.95
C TYR A 553 -24.48 -21.53 -0.03
N GLN A 554 -24.32 -22.74 -0.52
CA GLN A 554 -23.98 -23.90 0.29
C GLN A 554 -22.80 -24.66 -0.31
N ILE A 555 -21.82 -24.93 0.56
CA ILE A 555 -20.70 -25.80 0.29
C ILE A 555 -21.04 -27.16 0.90
N ASN A 556 -20.96 -28.20 0.08
CA ASN A 556 -21.25 -29.58 0.40
C ASN A 556 -19.97 -30.38 0.39
N SER A 557 -19.84 -31.33 1.32
CA SER A 557 -18.77 -32.31 1.29
C SER A 557 -19.32 -33.73 1.41
N ASP A 558 -18.81 -34.63 0.58
CA ASP A 558 -19.09 -36.06 0.67
C ASP A 558 -18.52 -36.64 1.97
N ASN A 559 -17.37 -36.11 2.38
CA ASN A 559 -16.67 -36.43 3.63
C ASN A 559 -16.92 -35.38 4.72
N LEU A 560 -16.45 -35.61 5.94
CA LEU A 560 -16.43 -34.56 6.96
C LEU A 560 -15.43 -33.47 6.55
N PHE A 561 -15.78 -32.19 6.74
CA PHE A 561 -14.87 -31.09 6.41
C PHE A 561 -13.61 -31.10 7.27
N TRP A 562 -13.78 -31.44 8.55
CA TRP A 562 -12.70 -31.41 9.52
C TRP A 562 -12.07 -32.80 9.61
N ARG A 563 -10.74 -32.84 9.57
CA ARG A 563 -9.99 -34.06 9.89
C ARG A 563 -9.74 -34.20 11.40
N ASP A 564 -9.61 -33.05 12.07
CA ASP A 564 -9.31 -32.91 13.48
C ASP A 564 -10.41 -32.10 14.19
N SER A 565 -10.29 -31.94 15.51
CA SER A 565 -11.13 -31.00 16.25
C SER A 565 -10.96 -29.59 15.68
N VAL A 566 -12.04 -28.83 15.55
CA VAL A 566 -12.04 -27.49 14.96
C VAL A 566 -12.12 -26.40 16.03
N GLN A 567 -11.25 -25.39 15.94
CA GLN A 567 -11.27 -24.23 16.82
C GLN A 567 -12.20 -23.13 16.26
N SER A 568 -12.02 -22.80 14.97
CA SER A 568 -12.75 -21.74 14.29
C SER A 568 -12.95 -22.04 12.81
N VAL A 569 -14.03 -21.51 12.26
CA VAL A 569 -14.21 -21.34 10.81
C VAL A 569 -13.58 -20.01 10.42
N GLN A 570 -12.92 -19.98 9.26
CA GLN A 570 -12.31 -18.78 8.70
C GLN A 570 -12.83 -18.55 7.28
N LEU A 571 -13.12 -17.30 6.94
CA LEU A 571 -13.44 -16.85 5.59
C LEU A 571 -13.08 -15.38 5.40
N SER A 572 -12.74 -14.98 4.18
CA SER A 572 -12.49 -13.60 3.79
C SER A 572 -13.76 -13.01 3.17
N ILE A 573 -14.26 -11.89 3.67
CA ILE A 573 -15.49 -11.24 3.17
C ILE A 573 -15.23 -9.77 2.88
N GLY A 574 -15.71 -9.28 1.74
CA GLY A 574 -15.74 -7.87 1.38
C GLY A 574 -17.10 -7.44 0.84
N SER A 575 -17.36 -6.14 0.84
CA SER A 575 -18.55 -5.57 0.22
C SER A 575 -18.38 -5.44 -1.30
N GLY A 576 -19.37 -5.87 -2.07
CA GLY A 576 -19.44 -5.65 -3.51
C GLY A 576 -20.13 -4.33 -3.90
N ASP A 577 -20.23 -4.06 -5.21
CA ASP A 577 -21.00 -2.92 -5.73
C ASP A 577 -22.49 -3.30 -5.80
N PRO A 578 -23.40 -2.56 -5.13
CA PRO A 578 -24.84 -2.78 -5.28
C PRO A 578 -25.32 -2.73 -6.73
N LYS A 579 -24.62 -1.99 -7.62
CA LYS A 579 -24.96 -1.92 -9.05
C LYS A 579 -24.84 -3.25 -9.77
N TRP A 580 -24.09 -4.22 -9.23
CA TRP A 580 -23.94 -5.54 -9.84
C TRP A 580 -25.24 -6.36 -9.82
N LEU A 581 -26.20 -6.04 -8.93
CA LEU A 581 -27.52 -6.68 -8.93
C LEU A 581 -28.38 -6.32 -10.17
N LYS A 582 -28.05 -5.24 -10.89
CA LYS A 582 -28.89 -4.69 -11.99
C LYS A 582 -28.48 -5.14 -13.39
N SER A 583 -27.51 -6.04 -13.54
CA SER A 583 -26.89 -6.33 -14.83
C SER A 583 -27.35 -7.65 -15.46
N GLU A 584 -28.64 -7.82 -15.76
CA GLU A 584 -29.09 -8.76 -16.81
C GLU A 584 -30.32 -8.31 -17.64
N SER A 585 -31.04 -7.25 -17.29
CA SER A 585 -32.08 -6.69 -18.16
C SER A 585 -31.74 -5.25 -18.58
N LYS A 586 -31.40 -5.08 -19.86
CA LYS A 586 -31.49 -3.78 -20.54
C LYS A 586 -32.98 -3.40 -20.62
N GLU A 587 -33.51 -2.81 -19.57
CA GLU A 587 -34.62 -1.87 -19.70
C GLU A 587 -34.32 -0.60 -18.89
N THR A 588 -34.28 0.49 -19.63
CA THR A 588 -34.23 1.86 -19.15
C THR A 588 -35.32 2.11 -18.11
N VAL A 589 -34.93 2.29 -16.86
CA VAL A 589 -35.72 3.07 -15.89
C VAL A 589 -34.82 4.21 -15.42
N GLU A 590 -34.96 5.34 -16.12
CA GLU A 590 -34.68 6.65 -15.53
C GLU A 590 -35.64 6.86 -14.36
N GLY A 591 -35.10 7.19 -13.19
CA GLY A 591 -35.89 7.62 -12.03
C GLY A 591 -36.07 6.55 -10.95
N GLY A 592 -35.02 6.33 -10.16
CA GLY A 592 -35.09 5.65 -8.87
C GLY A 592 -34.06 6.27 -7.93
N ASP A 593 -34.51 6.64 -6.73
CA ASP A 593 -33.80 7.47 -5.74
C ASP A 593 -32.30 7.24 -5.64
N LYS A 594 -31.52 8.32 -5.79
CA LYS A 594 -30.06 8.33 -5.66
C LYS A 594 -29.56 8.20 -4.20
N ASN A 595 -30.45 8.07 -3.22
CA ASN A 595 -30.12 8.30 -1.81
C ASN A 595 -30.20 7.08 -0.88
N ASP A 596 -30.61 5.89 -1.34
CA ASP A 596 -30.94 4.79 -0.39
C ASP A 596 -30.03 3.54 -0.48
N ASP A 597 -29.09 3.47 -1.44
CA ASP A 597 -28.20 2.30 -1.61
C ASP A 597 -26.85 2.41 -0.88
N THR A 598 -26.52 3.57 -0.28
CA THR A 598 -25.18 3.82 0.31
C THR A 598 -25.05 3.50 1.80
N ASN A 599 -26.14 3.17 2.50
CA ASN A 599 -26.19 2.91 3.94
C ASN A 599 -26.62 1.48 4.32
N LEU A 600 -26.55 0.53 3.38
CA LEU A 600 -26.98 -0.84 3.67
C LEU A 600 -25.88 -1.61 4.39
N GLU A 601 -26.12 -1.92 5.66
CA GLU A 601 -25.30 -2.86 6.42
C GLU A 601 -25.56 -4.27 5.88
N TYR A 602 -24.59 -4.83 5.16
CA TYR A 602 -24.70 -6.21 4.68
C TYR A 602 -24.46 -7.17 5.84
N ASP A 603 -25.41 -8.08 6.05
CA ASP A 603 -25.30 -9.13 7.05
C ASP A 603 -26.05 -10.37 6.56
N PHE A 604 -25.59 -11.52 7.04
CA PHE A 604 -26.19 -12.82 6.72
C PHE A 604 -25.86 -13.82 7.83
N SER A 605 -26.57 -14.95 7.83
CA SER A 605 -26.32 -16.03 8.78
C SER A 605 -25.39 -17.07 8.18
N LEU A 606 -24.37 -17.47 8.92
CA LEU A 606 -23.55 -18.64 8.63
C LEU A 606 -24.11 -19.84 9.41
N VAL A 607 -24.44 -20.92 8.70
CA VAL A 607 -25.00 -22.15 9.25
C VAL A 607 -24.06 -23.30 8.99
N LEU A 608 -23.70 -24.02 10.06
CA LEU A 608 -23.02 -25.31 9.97
C LEU A 608 -24.04 -26.42 10.17
N GLU A 609 -23.99 -27.44 9.33
CA GLU A 609 -24.84 -28.63 9.42
C GLU A 609 -23.98 -29.89 9.51
N ASP A 610 -24.25 -30.71 10.51
CA ASP A 610 -23.55 -31.98 10.72
C ASP A 610 -24.15 -33.14 9.92
N SER A 611 -23.45 -34.27 9.92
CA SER A 611 -23.85 -35.48 9.19
C SER A 611 -25.21 -36.08 9.61
N LEU A 612 -25.78 -35.63 10.74
CA LEU A 612 -27.11 -36.03 11.19
C LEU A 612 -28.17 -34.94 10.90
N GLY A 613 -27.82 -33.88 10.17
CA GLY A 613 -28.70 -32.77 9.81
C GLY A 613 -28.93 -31.76 10.94
N ARG A 614 -28.15 -31.82 12.03
CA ARG A 614 -28.28 -30.85 13.14
C ARG A 614 -27.52 -29.59 12.76
N THR A 615 -28.07 -28.43 13.13
CA THR A 615 -27.53 -27.14 12.72
C THR A 615 -27.08 -26.26 13.89
N ALA A 616 -26.06 -25.45 13.62
CA ALA A 616 -25.66 -24.35 14.47
C ALA A 616 -25.50 -23.08 13.62
N THR A 617 -25.94 -21.94 14.13
CA THR A 617 -26.06 -20.70 13.35
C THR A 617 -25.40 -19.54 14.06
N ILE A 618 -24.78 -18.64 13.30
CA ILE A 618 -24.26 -17.38 13.79
C ILE A 618 -24.49 -16.27 12.76
N LYS A 619 -24.76 -15.05 13.21
CA LYS A 619 -24.78 -13.87 12.35
C LYS A 619 -23.35 -13.37 12.13
N ILE A 620 -23.02 -12.94 10.93
CA ILE A 620 -21.68 -12.39 10.65
C ILE A 620 -21.42 -11.16 11.53
N SER A 621 -22.41 -10.29 11.67
CA SER A 621 -22.35 -9.10 12.55
C SER A 621 -22.11 -9.40 14.04
N ASP A 622 -22.42 -10.60 14.54
CA ASP A 622 -22.10 -11.00 15.93
C ASP A 622 -20.59 -11.27 16.13
N VAL A 623 -19.81 -11.37 15.05
CA VAL A 623 -18.35 -11.50 15.07
C VAL A 623 -17.67 -10.17 14.73
N LYS A 624 -18.04 -9.58 13.59
CA LYS A 624 -17.45 -8.36 13.02
C LYS A 624 -18.38 -7.82 11.93
N ASN A 625 -18.35 -6.53 11.66
CA ASN A 625 -19.17 -5.96 10.60
C ASN A 625 -18.46 -6.09 9.23
N ILE A 626 -19.24 -6.32 8.17
CA ILE A 626 -18.74 -6.15 6.80
C ILE A 626 -18.63 -4.65 6.53
N ILE A 627 -17.40 -4.15 6.40
CA ILE A 627 -17.16 -2.73 6.17
C ILE A 627 -17.57 -2.37 4.74
N PRO A 628 -18.28 -1.24 4.52
CA PRO A 628 -18.64 -0.80 3.18
C PRO A 628 -17.41 -0.51 2.31
N PRO A 629 -17.57 -0.41 0.97
CA PRO A 629 -16.46 -0.11 0.09
C PRO A 629 -15.82 1.23 0.46
N LEU A 630 -14.54 1.21 0.80
CA LEU A 630 -13.77 2.41 1.16
C LEU A 630 -13.44 3.21 -0.10
N LYS A 631 -14.18 4.30 -0.31
CA LYS A 631 -14.02 5.20 -1.45
C LYS A 631 -12.97 6.27 -1.17
N SER A 632 -12.20 6.65 -2.17
CA SER A 632 -11.14 7.64 -2.07
C SER A 632 -11.18 8.58 -3.28
N LYS A 633 -10.97 9.87 -3.02
CA LYS A 633 -10.86 10.91 -4.04
C LYS A 633 -9.46 11.54 -3.98
N PHE A 634 -8.60 11.21 -4.93
CA PHE A 634 -7.16 11.50 -4.89
C PHE A 634 -6.81 12.91 -5.32
N THR A 635 -7.56 13.48 -6.27
CA THR A 635 -7.34 14.83 -6.76
C THR A 635 -8.54 15.72 -6.45
N LYS A 636 -8.36 17.03 -6.53
CA LYS A 636 -9.44 17.99 -6.33
C LYS A 636 -10.53 17.89 -7.41
N PHE A 637 -10.19 17.28 -8.55
CA PHE A 637 -10.99 17.25 -9.76
C PHE A 637 -11.33 15.81 -10.14
N GLU A 638 -12.61 15.43 -10.03
CA GLU A 638 -13.06 14.05 -10.26
C GLU A 638 -12.66 13.49 -11.65
N PHE A 639 -12.61 14.33 -12.68
CA PHE A 639 -12.20 13.89 -14.02
C PHE A 639 -10.73 13.45 -14.09
N LEU A 640 -9.87 13.92 -13.18
CA LEU A 640 -8.46 13.50 -13.13
C LEU A 640 -8.27 12.19 -12.42
N ASP A 641 -9.08 11.87 -11.40
CA ASP A 641 -8.95 10.62 -10.66
C ASP A 641 -9.08 9.42 -11.61
N LYS A 642 -10.06 9.47 -12.52
CA LYS A 642 -10.27 8.43 -13.52
C LYS A 642 -9.07 8.20 -14.45
N ASP A 643 -8.41 9.28 -14.84
CA ASP A 643 -7.30 9.23 -15.80
C ASP A 643 -5.94 8.95 -15.13
N MET A 644 -5.77 9.41 -13.88
CA MET A 644 -4.51 9.32 -13.14
C MET A 644 -4.43 8.10 -12.22
N ILE A 645 -5.55 7.65 -11.67
CA ILE A 645 -5.58 6.64 -10.61
C ILE A 645 -6.48 5.46 -11.01
N GLY A 646 -7.75 5.70 -11.29
CA GLY A 646 -8.72 4.66 -11.64
C GLY A 646 -10.04 4.82 -10.90
N ASP A 647 -10.61 3.70 -10.47
CA ASP A 647 -11.88 3.69 -9.76
C ASP A 647 -11.74 4.24 -8.33
N PRO A 648 -12.79 4.87 -7.75
CA PRO A 648 -12.70 5.47 -6.42
C PRO A 648 -12.56 4.44 -5.31
N TRP A 649 -12.73 3.15 -5.58
CA TRP A 649 -12.60 2.05 -4.61
C TRP A 649 -12.15 0.79 -5.34
N GLU A 650 -11.76 -0.22 -4.55
CA GLU A 650 -11.50 -1.58 -5.02
C GLU A 650 -12.07 -2.57 -4.01
N VAL A 651 -12.36 -3.80 -4.43
CA VAL A 651 -12.79 -4.84 -3.49
C VAL A 651 -11.65 -5.11 -2.53
N GLN A 652 -11.91 -4.83 -1.26
CA GLN A 652 -11.02 -5.15 -0.15
C GLN A 652 -11.73 -6.15 0.74
N LEU A 653 -11.13 -7.34 0.85
CA LEU A 653 -11.63 -8.38 1.73
C LEU A 653 -11.17 -8.12 3.15
N GLN A 654 -11.77 -8.85 4.07
CA GLN A 654 -11.38 -8.85 5.47
C GLN A 654 -11.57 -10.26 6.00
N THR A 655 -10.59 -10.76 6.76
CA THR A 655 -10.70 -12.10 7.33
C THR A 655 -11.61 -12.09 8.55
N PHE A 656 -12.56 -13.02 8.56
CA PHE A 656 -13.46 -13.33 9.67
C PHE A 656 -13.02 -14.63 10.32
N HIS A 657 -12.63 -14.55 11.59
CA HIS A 657 -12.38 -15.72 12.43
C HIS A 657 -13.59 -15.95 13.32
N ILE A 658 -14.24 -17.09 13.14
CA ILE A 658 -15.52 -17.41 13.78
C ILE A 658 -15.29 -18.64 14.69
N PRO A 659 -15.10 -18.43 16.00
CA PRO A 659 -14.93 -19.55 16.93
C PRO A 659 -16.16 -20.45 16.94
N ILE A 660 -15.94 -21.76 16.94
CA ILE A 660 -17.03 -22.76 16.99
C ILE A 660 -17.91 -22.56 18.23
N SER A 661 -17.34 -22.08 19.34
CA SER A 661 -18.05 -21.78 20.58
C SER A 661 -19.07 -20.65 20.48
N LYS A 662 -19.05 -19.84 19.40
CA LYS A 662 -19.97 -18.72 19.19
C LYS A 662 -21.22 -19.10 18.41
N PHE A 663 -21.26 -20.29 17.79
CA PHE A 663 -22.46 -20.72 17.08
C PHE A 663 -23.59 -21.01 18.07
N GLY A 664 -24.74 -20.36 17.84
CA GLY A 664 -25.98 -20.66 18.55
C GLY A 664 -26.46 -22.04 18.14
N LYS A 665 -26.61 -22.94 19.12
CA LYS A 665 -27.09 -24.29 18.87
C LYS A 665 -28.62 -24.27 18.78
N ASN A 666 -29.16 -24.55 17.59
CA ASN A 666 -30.61 -24.70 17.40
C ASN A 666 -31.10 -26.09 17.87
N ALA A 667 -30.22 -27.09 17.84
CA ALA A 667 -30.43 -28.42 18.43
C ALA A 667 -29.45 -28.65 19.59
N SER A 668 -29.91 -29.23 20.70
CA SER A 668 -29.09 -29.45 21.92
C SER A 668 -27.80 -30.23 21.69
N ASP A 669 -27.74 -31.00 20.60
CA ASP A 669 -26.71 -32.03 20.37
C ASP A 669 -25.87 -31.80 19.10
N PHE A 670 -25.84 -30.60 18.50
CA PHE A 670 -24.98 -30.33 17.32
C PHE A 670 -23.52 -30.76 17.58
N ASP A 671 -22.97 -31.56 16.67
CA ASP A 671 -21.59 -32.03 16.74
C ASP A 671 -20.69 -31.25 15.78
N PRO A 672 -19.84 -30.34 16.29
CA PRO A 672 -18.96 -29.55 15.47
C PRO A 672 -17.89 -30.37 14.77
N THR A 673 -17.63 -31.63 15.15
CA THR A 673 -16.64 -32.48 14.50
C THR A 673 -17.18 -33.21 13.26
N ALA A 674 -18.50 -33.25 13.10
CA ALA A 674 -19.17 -34.03 12.06
C ALA A 674 -19.81 -33.16 10.96
N VAL A 675 -19.30 -31.95 10.72
CA VAL A 675 -19.87 -31.00 9.73
C VAL A 675 -19.68 -31.49 8.30
N LYS A 676 -20.76 -31.45 7.51
CA LYS A 676 -20.79 -31.77 6.08
C LYS A 676 -21.31 -30.65 5.19
N HIS A 677 -22.03 -29.67 5.76
CA HIS A 677 -22.48 -28.50 5.01
C HIS A 677 -22.13 -27.20 5.73
N ILE A 678 -21.60 -26.26 4.95
CA ILE A 678 -21.42 -24.85 5.34
C ILE A 678 -22.36 -24.04 4.45
N ARG A 679 -23.32 -23.35 5.05
CA ARG A 679 -24.38 -22.64 4.32
C ARG A 679 -24.42 -21.18 4.72
N PHE A 680 -24.37 -20.29 3.73
CA PHE A 680 -24.62 -18.87 3.89
C PHE A 680 -26.10 -18.65 3.61
N VAL A 681 -26.80 -18.04 4.55
CA VAL A 681 -28.24 -17.77 4.47
C VAL A 681 -28.42 -16.26 4.50
N PHE A 682 -28.81 -15.68 3.37
CA PHE A 682 -28.94 -14.23 3.21
C PHE A 682 -30.28 -13.74 3.76
N ASP A 683 -30.35 -13.61 5.10
CA ASP A 683 -31.60 -13.37 5.82
C ASP A 683 -31.58 -12.22 6.83
N GLN A 684 -30.46 -11.48 6.93
CA GLN A 684 -30.34 -10.35 7.85
C GLN A 684 -30.54 -8.99 7.17
N SER A 685 -30.11 -8.83 5.91
CA SER A 685 -30.35 -7.60 5.14
C SER A 685 -31.22 -7.85 3.90
N PRO A 686 -32.17 -6.96 3.55
CA PRO A 686 -33.17 -7.19 2.49
C PRO A 686 -32.57 -7.38 1.10
N LYS A 687 -31.42 -6.75 0.84
CA LYS A 687 -30.62 -6.94 -0.37
C LYS A 687 -29.15 -6.71 -0.04
N GLY A 688 -28.26 -7.22 -0.86
CA GLY A 688 -26.82 -7.00 -0.69
C GLY A 688 -25.99 -7.67 -1.76
N VAL A 689 -24.71 -7.29 -1.78
CA VAL A 689 -23.69 -7.93 -2.61
C VAL A 689 -22.44 -8.10 -1.76
N VAL A 690 -22.01 -9.34 -1.58
CA VAL A 690 -20.77 -9.69 -0.88
C VAL A 690 -19.82 -10.40 -1.81
N VAL A 691 -18.53 -10.22 -1.54
CA VAL A 691 -17.45 -10.96 -2.18
C VAL A 691 -16.84 -11.86 -1.11
N VAL A 692 -16.71 -13.15 -1.38
CA VAL A 692 -16.22 -14.14 -0.41
C VAL A 692 -15.06 -14.93 -1.00
N ASP A 693 -14.06 -15.20 -0.17
CA ASP A 693 -12.86 -15.95 -0.51
C ASP A 693 -12.32 -16.71 0.73
N ASP A 694 -11.26 -17.50 0.57
CA ASP A 694 -10.48 -18.17 1.63
C ASP A 694 -11.35 -18.92 2.66
N ILE A 695 -12.31 -19.72 2.21
CA ILE A 695 -13.23 -20.44 3.10
C ILE A 695 -12.54 -21.69 3.63
N GLY A 696 -12.44 -21.83 4.95
CA GLY A 696 -11.79 -22.96 5.58
C GLY A 696 -11.93 -22.98 7.10
N TYR A 697 -10.97 -23.61 7.77
CA TYR A 697 -10.99 -23.74 9.23
C TYR A 697 -9.59 -23.75 9.83
N ASN A 698 -9.54 -23.48 11.13
CA ASN A 698 -8.36 -23.68 11.96
C ASN A 698 -8.60 -24.86 12.91
N PRO A 699 -7.73 -25.87 12.92
CA PRO A 699 -7.83 -26.99 13.85
C PRO A 699 -7.53 -26.53 15.29
N LEU A 700 -8.04 -27.28 16.27
CA LEU A 700 -7.67 -27.14 17.66
C LEU A 700 -6.23 -27.67 17.84
N LYS A 701 -5.33 -26.82 18.31
CA LYS A 701 -3.93 -27.19 18.60
C LYS A 701 -3.80 -28.19 19.75
#